data_AF-A0CHQ8-F1
#
_entry.id   AF-A0CHQ8-F1
#
_cell.length_a   1.000
_cell.length_b   1.000
_cell.length_c   1.000
_cell.angle_alpha   90.00
_cell.angle_beta   90.00
_cell.angle_gamma   90.00
#
_symmetry.space_group_name_H-M   'P 1'
#
loop_
_entity.id
_entity.type
_entity.pdbx_description
1 polymer ?
#
loop_
_entity_poly.entity_id
_entity_poly.type
_entity_poly.pdbx_seq_one_letter_code
_entity_poly.pdbx_strand_id
1 'polypeptide(L)'
;MGCYHDQKKSQCVSLLISTDNETNINLQEIQKANQYLSTVSCFDKSLGLNRIICGSITTKNVFCRWQQNSCKFMKKEAIANIPCTDLKYANPSTCAQVKYNNEFCRYFKEEKGCTNQLKGEMNCIDLGLNTISCKQAKENCYFDNDRCQSIGEISTQITPEVQIILEKLTCQSNFPTIMICLEIQTKGQLCQWSIMYQQCRDILVLPNKKCSDFSSFQVNVNVCASITMENPNNIIFGMEQSFEGQNPGYCEYDRTKKICKVKTKDCTSECCTENEEIGINVHSCSRFSSKNPGVYCYFKDFRCQQLTNQNVDISNPNNVKSYYNEKKFNCAQMNKNSCHMIDWVNFLNLLLQWICLYLIEFTKPSSILNIYACLAIEAVNSINLSQKYFEYNQEGKNCKLLLQPYPLYQTCESVTGNSNICLGLTSNLYCKWNKELLKCVTITEDQQQEILTCNEYQNIKSCLENQYSACQFSLAQDKCINAPLDQDCSYFNTTGKVSRKTCSLITKSGQICEFQDNYCVVSNKSIEGCNLDGINKRGCFKNTKGNCRWDDVSGQCYENKTVLQELELTKQPCMWNDDQYQCVYFNQMTKDQYLEQNPKNQYNQWACTLIVGAGYTFDADNHKCKLLDNTQNFGCSDIQMNNYACQFLTKGSNCYFDQNEKTLQNVKFSIWESNNLLIQICHKY
;
A
#
# COMPACT_ATOMS: atom_id res chain seq x y z
N MET A 1 -15.03 -39.13 -59.46
CA MET A 1 -14.88 -40.53 -58.99
C MET A 1 -13.52 -40.69 -58.31
N GLY A 2 -13.49 -41.21 -57.08
CA GLY A 2 -12.24 -41.58 -56.40
C GLY A 2 -11.85 -43.02 -56.74
N CYS A 3 -10.58 -43.39 -56.64
CA CYS A 3 -10.17 -44.79 -56.73
C CYS A 3 -8.92 -45.08 -55.88
N TYR A 4 -8.82 -46.32 -55.41
CA TYR A 4 -7.69 -46.87 -54.66
C TYR A 4 -7.38 -48.29 -55.16
N HIS A 5 -6.16 -48.74 -54.93
CA HIS A 5 -5.71 -50.10 -55.21
C HIS A 5 -6.03 -51.02 -54.02
N ASP A 6 -6.93 -51.98 -54.21
CA ASP A 6 -7.20 -53.04 -53.25
C ASP A 6 -6.16 -54.15 -53.44
N GLN A 7 -5.18 -54.20 -52.53
CA GLN A 7 -4.10 -55.19 -52.60
C GLN A 7 -4.60 -56.63 -52.55
N LYS A 8 -5.65 -56.91 -51.76
CA LYS A 8 -6.17 -58.27 -51.60
C LYS A 8 -6.78 -58.79 -52.89
N LYS A 9 -7.39 -57.89 -53.67
CA LYS A 9 -8.01 -58.20 -54.96
C LYS A 9 -7.11 -57.87 -56.16
N SER A 10 -5.96 -57.24 -55.93
CA SER A 10 -5.05 -56.74 -56.97
C SER A 10 -5.76 -55.94 -58.07
N GLN A 11 -6.73 -55.10 -57.69
CA GLN A 11 -7.53 -54.31 -58.63
C GLN A 11 -7.76 -52.90 -58.11
N CYS A 12 -8.01 -51.97 -59.04
CA CYS A 12 -8.43 -50.61 -58.72
C CYS A 12 -9.93 -50.60 -58.38
N VAL A 13 -10.27 -50.17 -57.17
CA VAL A 13 -11.65 -50.04 -56.70
C VAL A 13 -12.05 -48.57 -56.77
N SER A 14 -13.13 -48.30 -57.51
CA SER A 14 -13.71 -46.97 -57.62
C SER A 14 -14.68 -46.69 -56.48
N LEU A 15 -14.65 -45.47 -55.95
CA LEU A 15 -15.58 -44.97 -54.95
C LEU A 15 -16.32 -43.74 -55.49
N LEU A 16 -17.64 -43.77 -55.34
CA LEU A 16 -18.49 -42.63 -55.61
C LEU A 16 -18.48 -41.72 -54.37
N ILE A 17 -17.82 -40.57 -54.49
CA ILE A 17 -17.71 -39.56 -53.43
C ILE A 17 -18.63 -38.40 -53.84
N SER A 18 -19.88 -38.43 -53.39
CA SER A 18 -20.82 -37.33 -53.64
C SER A 18 -20.49 -36.12 -52.76
N THR A 19 -20.68 -34.92 -53.29
CA THR A 19 -20.61 -33.65 -52.56
C THR A 19 -21.94 -33.28 -51.92
N ASP A 20 -23.05 -33.77 -52.47
CA ASP A 20 -24.40 -33.33 -52.16
C ASP A 20 -25.37 -34.49 -51.94
N ASN A 21 -26.42 -34.23 -51.16
CA ASN A 21 -27.58 -35.11 -50.97
C ASN A 21 -28.46 -35.11 -52.23
N GLU A 22 -27.90 -35.43 -53.40
CA GLU A 22 -28.70 -35.58 -54.61
C GLU A 22 -29.61 -36.81 -54.48
N THR A 23 -30.91 -36.58 -54.68
CA THR A 23 -32.03 -37.46 -54.32
C THR A 23 -32.13 -38.75 -55.13
N ASN A 24 -31.20 -39.02 -56.06
CA ASN A 24 -31.22 -40.19 -56.94
C ASN A 24 -29.96 -41.07 -56.87
N ILE A 25 -29.02 -40.79 -55.95
CA ILE A 25 -27.79 -41.58 -55.80
C ILE A 25 -27.98 -42.68 -54.75
N ASN A 26 -27.38 -43.86 -54.99
CA ASN A 26 -27.37 -44.99 -54.05
C ASN A 26 -26.73 -44.60 -52.71
N LEU A 27 -27.58 -44.21 -51.74
CA LEU A 27 -27.18 -43.71 -50.42
C LEU A 27 -26.24 -44.69 -49.69
N GLN A 28 -26.41 -45.99 -49.92
CA GLN A 28 -25.58 -47.03 -49.30
C GLN A 28 -24.14 -47.00 -49.83
N GLU A 29 -23.92 -46.69 -51.11
CA GLU A 29 -22.57 -46.58 -51.68
C GLU A 29 -21.84 -45.36 -51.15
N ILE A 30 -22.55 -44.23 -51.01
CA ILE A 30 -22.00 -43.02 -50.39
C ILE A 30 -21.65 -43.28 -48.91
N GLN A 31 -22.52 -43.96 -48.16
CA GLN A 31 -22.26 -44.32 -46.77
C GLN A 31 -21.03 -45.24 -46.64
N LYS A 32 -20.92 -46.27 -47.49
CA LYS A 32 -19.74 -47.15 -47.55
C LYS A 32 -18.48 -46.36 -47.89
N ALA A 33 -18.54 -45.44 -48.85
CA ALA A 33 -17.43 -44.58 -49.21
C ALA A 33 -17.01 -43.69 -48.03
N ASN A 34 -17.95 -43.04 -47.35
CA ASN A 34 -17.69 -42.19 -46.19
C ASN A 34 -17.10 -42.98 -45.02
N GLN A 35 -17.62 -44.18 -44.76
CA GLN A 35 -17.08 -45.09 -43.75
C GLN A 35 -15.62 -45.46 -44.10
N TYR A 36 -15.35 -45.83 -45.34
CA TYR A 36 -13.99 -46.12 -45.80
C TYR A 36 -13.07 -44.89 -45.64
N LEU A 37 -13.48 -43.70 -46.11
CA LEU A 37 -12.71 -42.46 -46.01
C LEU A 37 -12.37 -42.03 -44.58
N SER A 38 -13.14 -42.48 -43.59
CA SER A 38 -12.86 -42.24 -42.18
C SER A 38 -11.80 -43.19 -41.57
N THR A 39 -11.45 -44.26 -42.29
CA THR A 39 -10.46 -45.27 -41.87
C THR A 39 -9.14 -45.24 -42.64
N VAL A 40 -9.11 -44.57 -43.80
CA VAL A 40 -7.96 -44.58 -44.72
C VAL A 40 -6.91 -43.55 -44.34
N SER A 41 -5.65 -43.90 -44.50
CA SER A 41 -4.55 -42.96 -44.33
C SER A 41 -3.58 -42.93 -45.50
N CYS A 42 -3.06 -41.74 -45.81
CA CYS A 42 -1.97 -41.56 -46.77
C CYS A 42 -0.58 -42.00 -46.25
N PHE A 43 -0.50 -42.54 -45.03
CA PHE A 43 0.68 -43.31 -44.60
C PHE A 43 0.83 -44.60 -45.39
N ASP A 44 -0.29 -45.21 -45.79
CA ASP A 44 -0.31 -46.47 -46.51
C ASP A 44 -0.14 -46.21 -48.02
N LYS A 45 1.11 -46.18 -48.46
CA LYS A 45 1.48 -46.00 -49.87
C LYS A 45 0.94 -47.12 -50.76
N SER A 46 0.61 -48.28 -50.18
CA SER A 46 0.23 -49.47 -50.90
C SER A 46 -1.20 -49.42 -51.47
N LEU A 47 -2.01 -48.50 -50.91
CA LEU A 47 -3.38 -48.23 -51.36
C LEU A 47 -3.45 -47.47 -52.69
N GLY A 48 -2.35 -46.91 -53.21
CA GLY A 48 -2.35 -46.25 -54.53
C GLY A 48 -3.47 -45.23 -54.72
N LEU A 49 -3.70 -44.38 -53.70
CA LEU A 49 -4.83 -43.43 -53.69
C LEU A 49 -4.72 -42.43 -54.84
N ASN A 50 -5.80 -42.12 -55.53
CA ASN A 50 -5.81 -41.00 -56.49
C ASN A 50 -6.02 -39.63 -55.80
N ARG A 51 -5.86 -38.53 -56.55
CA ARG A 51 -6.02 -37.16 -56.02
C ARG A 51 -7.38 -36.89 -55.36
N ILE A 52 -8.45 -37.53 -55.85
CA ILE A 52 -9.81 -37.32 -55.35
C ILE A 52 -9.99 -38.01 -53.99
N ILE A 53 -9.54 -39.26 -53.83
CA ILE A 53 -9.55 -39.93 -52.52
C ILE A 53 -8.62 -39.19 -51.56
N CYS A 54 -7.42 -38.83 -52.00
CA CYS A 54 -6.44 -38.12 -51.17
C CYS A 54 -7.03 -36.87 -50.53
N GLY A 55 -7.70 -36.02 -51.31
CA GLY A 55 -8.39 -34.83 -50.81
C GLY A 55 -9.67 -35.12 -50.02
N SER A 56 -10.23 -36.33 -50.09
CA SER A 56 -11.49 -36.68 -49.42
C SER A 56 -11.34 -37.43 -48.09
N ILE A 57 -10.11 -37.77 -47.66
CA ILE A 57 -9.86 -38.51 -46.40
C ILE A 57 -10.40 -37.73 -45.19
N THR A 58 -11.22 -38.37 -44.36
CA THR A 58 -11.81 -37.76 -43.15
C THR A 58 -11.27 -38.36 -41.86
N THR A 59 -10.27 -39.26 -41.94
CA THR A 59 -9.60 -39.83 -40.77
C THR A 59 -8.99 -38.74 -39.89
N LYS A 60 -9.30 -38.80 -38.59
CA LYS A 60 -8.80 -37.84 -37.60
C LYS A 60 -7.27 -37.89 -37.52
N ASN A 61 -6.64 -36.73 -37.32
CA ASN A 61 -5.18 -36.58 -37.19
C ASN A 61 -4.37 -37.09 -38.40
N VAL A 62 -4.99 -37.21 -39.56
CA VAL A 62 -4.34 -37.61 -40.81
C VAL A 62 -4.37 -36.42 -41.78
N PHE A 63 -3.21 -35.83 -42.05
CA PHE A 63 -3.07 -34.64 -42.88
C PHE A 63 -2.50 -35.04 -44.24
N CYS A 64 -3.37 -35.19 -45.24
CA CYS A 64 -2.99 -35.65 -46.57
C CYS A 64 -3.09 -34.55 -47.62
N ARG A 65 -2.11 -34.52 -48.54
CA ARG A 65 -2.11 -33.68 -49.74
C ARG A 65 -1.63 -34.48 -50.95
N TRP A 66 -2.27 -34.27 -52.10
CA TRP A 66 -1.75 -34.76 -53.37
C TRP A 66 -0.56 -33.90 -53.84
N GLN A 67 0.62 -34.50 -53.94
CA GLN A 67 1.83 -33.80 -54.38
C GLN A 67 2.75 -34.75 -55.15
N GLN A 68 3.29 -34.29 -56.28
CA GLN A 68 4.17 -35.11 -57.14
C GLN A 68 3.53 -36.46 -57.52
N ASN A 69 2.29 -36.43 -58.03
CA ASN A 69 1.53 -37.60 -58.47
C ASN A 69 1.32 -38.71 -57.41
N SER A 70 1.36 -38.36 -56.13
CA SER A 70 1.09 -39.29 -55.04
C SER A 70 0.39 -38.59 -53.87
N CYS A 71 -0.36 -39.36 -53.08
CA CYS A 71 -0.94 -38.87 -51.85
C CYS A 71 0.11 -38.93 -50.73
N LYS A 72 0.47 -37.78 -50.15
CA LYS A 72 1.52 -37.68 -49.14
C LYS A 72 0.97 -37.18 -47.82
N PHE A 73 1.47 -37.75 -46.73
CA PHE A 73 1.27 -37.20 -45.40
C PHE A 73 2.08 -35.92 -45.21
N MET A 74 1.47 -34.94 -44.56
CA MET A 74 2.03 -33.62 -44.28
C MET A 74 2.17 -33.43 -42.77
N LYS A 75 3.29 -32.89 -42.31
CA LYS A 75 3.46 -32.51 -40.90
C LYS A 75 2.71 -31.20 -40.62
N LYS A 76 2.13 -31.05 -39.42
CA LYS A 76 1.36 -29.84 -39.03
C LYS A 76 2.16 -28.55 -39.21
N GLU A 77 3.42 -28.56 -38.80
CA GLU A 77 4.31 -27.39 -38.83
C GLU A 77 4.60 -26.95 -40.28
N ALA A 78 4.65 -27.91 -41.20
CA ALA A 78 4.82 -27.61 -42.62
C ALA A 78 3.53 -27.02 -43.21
N ILE A 79 2.36 -27.50 -42.81
CA ILE A 79 1.06 -27.02 -43.33
C ILE A 79 0.77 -25.60 -42.85
N ALA A 80 1.12 -25.28 -41.60
CA ALA A 80 0.82 -23.99 -40.98
C ALA A 80 1.33 -22.79 -41.79
N ASN A 81 2.39 -22.97 -42.58
CA ASN A 81 3.05 -21.92 -43.36
C ASN A 81 2.71 -21.95 -44.87
N ILE A 82 1.75 -22.77 -45.30
CA ILE A 82 1.34 -22.86 -46.71
C ILE A 82 0.04 -22.06 -46.89
N PRO A 83 -0.05 -21.19 -47.92
CA PRO A 83 -1.30 -20.52 -48.26
C PRO A 83 -2.44 -21.52 -48.49
N CYS A 84 -3.63 -21.19 -48.01
CA CYS A 84 -4.81 -22.06 -48.07
C CYS A 84 -5.11 -22.48 -49.52
N THR A 85 -5.05 -21.55 -50.48
CA THR A 85 -5.33 -21.81 -51.91
C THR A 85 -4.30 -22.70 -52.61
N ASP A 86 -3.10 -22.87 -52.04
CA ASP A 86 -2.06 -23.75 -52.59
C ASP A 86 -2.31 -25.22 -52.23
N LEU A 87 -3.14 -25.49 -51.22
CA LEU A 87 -3.48 -26.83 -50.75
C LEU A 87 -4.61 -27.47 -51.58
N LYS A 88 -4.37 -27.56 -52.89
CA LYS A 88 -5.24 -28.30 -53.82
C LYS A 88 -5.17 -29.81 -53.53
N TYR A 89 -6.30 -30.50 -53.62
CA TYR A 89 -6.40 -31.94 -53.34
C TYR A 89 -5.86 -32.32 -51.95
N ALA A 90 -6.09 -31.45 -50.96
CA ALA A 90 -5.75 -31.65 -49.57
C ALA A 90 -7.01 -31.93 -48.75
N ASN A 91 -6.88 -32.82 -47.78
CA ASN A 91 -8.04 -33.27 -47.01
C ASN A 91 -8.48 -32.25 -45.94
N PRO A 92 -9.72 -32.35 -45.42
CA PRO A 92 -10.24 -31.42 -44.43
C PRO A 92 -9.33 -31.19 -43.23
N SER A 93 -8.74 -32.25 -42.68
CA SER A 93 -7.81 -32.14 -41.56
C SER A 93 -6.58 -31.32 -41.92
N THR A 94 -6.07 -31.39 -43.16
CA THR A 94 -4.98 -30.53 -43.64
C THR A 94 -5.41 -29.07 -43.70
N CYS A 95 -6.59 -28.78 -44.23
CA CYS A 95 -7.10 -27.40 -44.32
C CYS A 95 -7.25 -26.74 -42.94
N ALA A 96 -7.68 -27.50 -41.94
CA ALA A 96 -7.83 -27.00 -40.56
C ALA A 96 -6.50 -26.58 -39.90
N GLN A 97 -5.35 -27.02 -40.42
CA GLN A 97 -4.03 -26.72 -39.87
C GLN A 97 -3.37 -25.47 -40.47
N VAL A 98 -3.98 -24.85 -41.49
CA VAL A 98 -3.44 -23.64 -42.12
C VAL A 98 -3.47 -22.47 -41.14
N LYS A 99 -2.32 -21.82 -40.94
CA LYS A 99 -2.16 -20.61 -40.12
C LYS A 99 -1.48 -19.46 -40.88
N TYR A 100 -1.34 -19.61 -42.20
CA TYR A 100 -0.61 -18.69 -43.05
C TYR A 100 -1.25 -17.30 -43.00
N ASN A 101 -0.48 -16.28 -42.57
CA ASN A 101 -0.90 -14.88 -42.49
C ASN A 101 -2.29 -14.62 -41.87
N ASN A 102 -2.72 -15.46 -40.92
CA ASN A 102 -4.06 -15.40 -40.32
C ASN A 102 -5.21 -15.41 -41.36
N GLU A 103 -5.03 -16.07 -42.50
CA GLU A 103 -6.09 -16.16 -43.50
C GLU A 103 -7.20 -17.14 -43.09
N PHE A 104 -8.38 -16.91 -43.65
CA PHE A 104 -9.47 -17.88 -43.59
C PHE A 104 -9.10 -19.12 -44.38
N CYS A 105 -9.36 -20.28 -43.81
CA CYS A 105 -9.24 -21.52 -44.56
C CYS A 105 -10.37 -22.47 -44.19
N ARG A 106 -10.93 -23.11 -45.23
CA ARG A 106 -11.95 -24.16 -45.11
C ARG A 106 -11.75 -25.20 -46.20
N TYR A 107 -12.35 -26.37 -46.03
CA TYR A 107 -12.37 -27.37 -47.09
C TYR A 107 -13.49 -27.07 -48.10
N PHE A 108 -13.15 -27.09 -49.39
CA PHE A 108 -14.09 -26.97 -50.49
C PHE A 108 -14.34 -28.34 -51.10
N LYS A 109 -15.54 -28.88 -50.88
CA LYS A 109 -15.89 -30.26 -51.19
C LYS A 109 -15.86 -30.55 -52.69
N GLU A 110 -16.11 -29.55 -53.51
CA GLU A 110 -16.21 -29.59 -54.97
C GLU A 110 -14.81 -29.72 -55.59
N GLU A 111 -13.85 -28.93 -55.09
CA GLU A 111 -12.44 -28.96 -55.55
C GLU A 111 -11.58 -29.99 -54.82
N LYS A 112 -12.12 -30.62 -53.76
CA LYS A 112 -11.40 -31.56 -52.89
C LYS A 112 -10.14 -30.95 -52.27
N GLY A 113 -10.13 -29.66 -51.99
CA GLY A 113 -8.97 -28.94 -51.48
C GLY A 113 -9.36 -27.83 -50.53
N CYS A 114 -8.39 -27.02 -50.14
CA CYS A 114 -8.63 -25.89 -49.26
C CYS A 114 -8.96 -24.62 -50.06
N THR A 115 -9.84 -23.78 -49.51
CA THR A 115 -10.19 -22.47 -50.07
C THR A 115 -10.22 -21.41 -48.98
N ASN A 116 -9.79 -20.20 -49.31
CA ASN A 116 -9.92 -19.02 -48.46
C ASN A 116 -11.16 -18.18 -48.79
N GLN A 117 -12.02 -18.66 -49.69
CA GLN A 117 -13.30 -18.01 -49.99
C GLN A 117 -14.27 -18.14 -48.82
N LEU A 118 -14.65 -17.00 -48.26
CA LEU A 118 -15.75 -16.91 -47.29
C LEU A 118 -17.05 -17.35 -47.96
N LYS A 119 -17.61 -18.46 -47.50
CA LYS A 119 -18.96 -18.90 -47.88
C LYS A 119 -19.91 -18.29 -46.85
N GLY A 120 -20.65 -17.25 -47.23
CA GLY A 120 -21.74 -16.65 -46.44
C GLY A 120 -21.70 -16.96 -44.94
N GLU A 121 -22.70 -17.67 -44.45
CA GLU A 121 -22.75 -18.18 -43.07
C GLU A 121 -22.01 -19.53 -42.97
N MET A 122 -20.83 -19.53 -42.35
CA MET A 122 -20.10 -20.77 -42.00
C MET A 122 -20.66 -21.35 -40.69
N ASN A 123 -20.83 -22.68 -40.65
CA ASN A 123 -21.32 -23.41 -39.47
C ASN A 123 -20.19 -24.22 -38.82
N CYS A 124 -20.31 -24.60 -37.54
CA CYS A 124 -19.23 -25.32 -36.87
C CYS A 124 -18.93 -26.68 -37.52
N ILE A 125 -19.92 -27.25 -38.20
CA ILE A 125 -19.87 -28.55 -38.88
C ILE A 125 -19.21 -28.49 -40.25
N ASP A 126 -18.89 -27.30 -40.76
CA ASP A 126 -18.17 -27.17 -42.02
C ASP A 126 -16.78 -27.80 -41.89
N LEU A 127 -16.42 -28.59 -42.90
CA LEU A 127 -15.18 -29.36 -42.87
C LEU A 127 -13.96 -28.45 -43.06
N GLY A 128 -12.89 -28.77 -42.34
CA GLY A 128 -11.58 -28.14 -42.54
C GLY A 128 -11.49 -26.66 -42.18
N LEU A 129 -12.42 -26.13 -41.38
CA LEU A 129 -12.29 -24.79 -40.80
C LEU A 129 -11.02 -24.74 -39.96
N ASN A 130 -10.11 -23.81 -40.28
CA ASN A 130 -8.97 -23.51 -39.43
C ASN A 130 -9.38 -22.67 -38.21
N THR A 131 -8.42 -22.35 -37.35
CA THR A 131 -8.64 -21.56 -36.13
C THR A 131 -9.27 -20.20 -36.41
N ILE A 132 -8.92 -19.56 -37.54
CA ILE A 132 -9.44 -18.24 -37.93
C ILE A 132 -10.88 -18.35 -38.45
N SER A 133 -11.18 -19.33 -39.30
CA SER A 133 -12.54 -19.55 -39.80
C SER A 133 -13.49 -20.02 -38.69
N CYS A 134 -13.02 -20.85 -37.76
CA CYS A 134 -13.86 -21.39 -36.69
C CYS A 134 -14.40 -20.31 -35.75
N LYS A 135 -13.57 -19.31 -35.35
CA LYS A 135 -14.03 -18.19 -34.52
C LYS A 135 -14.97 -17.21 -35.25
N GLN A 136 -15.10 -17.34 -36.57
CA GLN A 136 -15.91 -16.50 -37.45
C GLN A 136 -17.18 -17.22 -37.94
N ALA A 137 -17.37 -18.47 -37.53
CA ALA A 137 -18.60 -19.20 -37.76
C ALA A 137 -19.77 -18.53 -37.00
N LYS A 138 -20.98 -18.65 -37.56
CA LYS A 138 -22.19 -18.01 -37.02
C LYS A 138 -22.66 -18.66 -35.73
N GLU A 139 -22.43 -19.97 -35.60
CA GLU A 139 -22.87 -20.79 -34.47
C GLU A 139 -21.95 -20.64 -33.23
N ASN A 140 -22.31 -21.30 -32.14
CA ASN A 140 -21.48 -21.39 -30.94
C ASN A 140 -20.34 -22.40 -31.18
N CYS A 141 -19.27 -21.95 -31.83
CA CYS A 141 -18.14 -22.79 -32.23
C CYS A 141 -16.86 -22.53 -31.43
N TYR A 142 -16.08 -23.59 -31.23
CA TYR A 142 -14.72 -23.52 -30.71
C TYR A 142 -13.83 -24.51 -31.44
N PHE A 143 -12.54 -24.20 -31.53
CA PHE A 143 -11.54 -25.05 -32.13
C PHE A 143 -10.89 -25.93 -31.07
N ASP A 144 -11.00 -27.24 -31.25
CA ASP A 144 -10.42 -28.24 -30.35
C ASP A 144 -10.09 -29.52 -31.11
N ASN A 145 -8.98 -30.17 -30.77
CA ASN A 145 -8.51 -31.39 -31.42
C ASN A 145 -8.46 -31.26 -32.96
N ASP A 146 -7.87 -30.15 -33.45
CA ASP A 146 -7.66 -29.87 -34.87
C ASP A 146 -8.93 -29.73 -35.72
N ARG A 147 -10.08 -29.45 -35.08
CA ARG A 147 -11.36 -29.28 -35.75
C ARG A 147 -12.20 -28.21 -35.04
N CYS A 148 -13.06 -27.58 -35.82
CA CYS A 148 -14.13 -26.76 -35.26
C CYS A 148 -15.22 -27.67 -34.69
N GLN A 149 -15.72 -27.35 -33.50
CA GLN A 149 -16.74 -28.11 -32.78
C GLN A 149 -17.87 -27.16 -32.35
N SER A 150 -19.11 -27.64 -32.39
CA SER A 150 -20.28 -26.91 -31.88
C SER A 150 -20.55 -27.29 -30.44
N ILE A 151 -20.99 -26.33 -29.63
CA ILE A 151 -21.55 -26.56 -28.29
C ILE A 151 -23.08 -26.73 -28.35
N GLY A 152 -23.71 -26.46 -29.49
CA GLY A 152 -25.17 -26.37 -29.62
C GLY A 152 -25.70 -24.99 -29.24
N GLU A 153 -27.00 -24.87 -29.02
CA GLU A 153 -27.62 -23.63 -28.58
C GLU A 153 -27.29 -23.36 -27.10
N ILE A 154 -26.59 -22.26 -26.84
CA ILE A 154 -26.43 -21.72 -25.50
C ILE A 154 -27.73 -20.97 -25.17
N SER A 155 -28.69 -21.69 -24.62
CA SER A 155 -29.93 -21.09 -24.09
C SER A 155 -29.66 -20.39 -22.75
N THR A 156 -30.69 -19.76 -22.16
CA THR A 156 -30.60 -19.21 -20.79
C THR A 156 -30.27 -20.28 -19.73
N GLN A 157 -30.52 -21.56 -20.02
CA GLN A 157 -30.17 -22.69 -19.17
C GLN A 157 -29.00 -23.46 -19.80
N ILE A 158 -27.84 -23.40 -19.14
CA ILE A 158 -26.65 -24.15 -19.51
C ILE A 158 -26.83 -25.58 -19.01
N THR A 159 -26.80 -26.58 -19.91
CA THR A 159 -26.86 -27.99 -19.49
C THR A 159 -25.53 -28.41 -18.83
N PRO A 160 -25.52 -29.45 -17.97
CA PRO A 160 -24.29 -29.93 -17.35
C PRO A 160 -23.18 -30.29 -18.35
N GLU A 161 -23.53 -30.83 -19.51
CA GLU A 161 -22.56 -31.19 -20.56
C GLU A 161 -21.89 -29.95 -21.16
N VAL A 162 -22.68 -28.90 -21.43
CA VAL A 162 -22.16 -27.62 -21.93
C VAL A 162 -21.28 -26.94 -20.89
N GLN A 163 -21.69 -26.98 -19.62
CA GLN A 163 -20.92 -26.42 -18.51
C GLN A 163 -19.53 -27.06 -18.42
N ILE A 164 -19.43 -28.40 -18.52
CA ILE A 164 -18.14 -29.11 -18.51
C ILE A 164 -17.23 -28.66 -19.65
N ILE A 165 -17.79 -28.33 -20.82
CA ILE A 165 -17.01 -27.80 -21.94
C ILE A 165 -16.54 -26.38 -21.63
N LEU A 166 -17.44 -25.48 -21.22
CA LEU A 166 -17.13 -24.07 -20.91
C LEU A 166 -16.10 -23.90 -19.77
N GLU A 167 -16.01 -24.88 -18.86
CA GLU A 167 -15.01 -24.93 -17.80
C GLU A 167 -13.60 -25.36 -18.28
N LYS A 168 -13.48 -25.89 -19.50
CA LYS A 168 -12.20 -26.32 -20.10
C LYS A 168 -11.65 -25.35 -21.16
N LEU A 169 -12.45 -24.42 -21.63
CA LEU A 169 -12.06 -23.50 -22.71
C LEU A 169 -11.26 -22.31 -22.17
N THR A 170 -10.21 -21.90 -22.88
CA THR A 170 -9.48 -20.67 -22.55
C THR A 170 -9.82 -19.55 -23.55
N CYS A 171 -9.53 -18.30 -23.17
CA CYS A 171 -9.85 -17.15 -24.02
C CYS A 171 -9.11 -17.22 -25.38
N GLN A 172 -7.89 -17.76 -25.42
CA GLN A 172 -7.04 -17.73 -26.64
C GLN A 172 -6.81 -19.09 -27.32
N SER A 173 -6.68 -20.20 -26.58
CA SER A 173 -6.24 -21.48 -27.19
C SER A 173 -7.30 -22.16 -28.04
N ASN A 174 -8.57 -21.91 -27.73
CA ASN A 174 -9.70 -22.61 -28.36
C ASN A 174 -10.40 -21.79 -29.44
N PHE A 175 -9.94 -20.57 -29.74
CA PHE A 175 -10.52 -19.69 -30.77
C PHE A 175 -12.07 -19.68 -30.73
N PRO A 176 -12.67 -19.39 -29.55
CA PRO A 176 -14.12 -19.43 -29.40
C PRO A 176 -14.77 -18.31 -30.23
N THR A 177 -15.99 -18.56 -30.71
CA THR A 177 -16.85 -17.48 -31.22
C THR A 177 -17.23 -16.53 -30.09
N ILE A 178 -17.76 -15.35 -30.43
CA ILE A 178 -18.14 -14.30 -29.48
C ILE A 178 -19.01 -14.84 -28.32
N MET A 179 -20.03 -15.62 -28.62
CA MET A 179 -20.96 -16.13 -27.61
C MET A 179 -20.27 -17.10 -26.64
N ILE A 180 -19.40 -17.98 -27.14
CA ILE A 180 -18.63 -18.88 -26.28
C ILE A 180 -17.62 -18.10 -25.45
N CYS A 181 -16.90 -17.13 -26.03
CA CYS A 181 -15.92 -16.31 -25.32
C CYS A 181 -16.52 -15.69 -24.04
N LEU A 182 -17.74 -15.17 -24.15
CA LEU A 182 -18.46 -14.48 -23.07
C LEU A 182 -19.12 -15.43 -22.07
N GLU A 183 -19.12 -16.74 -22.35
CA GLU A 183 -19.65 -17.81 -21.49
C GLU A 183 -18.55 -18.70 -20.91
N ILE A 184 -17.28 -18.48 -21.23
CA ILE A 184 -16.15 -19.22 -20.63
C ILE A 184 -16.21 -19.07 -19.11
N GLN A 185 -16.16 -20.21 -18.40
CA GLN A 185 -16.21 -20.27 -16.95
C GLN A 185 -14.95 -20.87 -16.30
N THR A 186 -13.96 -21.25 -17.10
CA THR A 186 -12.68 -21.78 -16.61
C THR A 186 -12.10 -20.90 -15.51
N LYS A 187 -11.74 -21.53 -14.38
CA LYS A 187 -11.26 -20.83 -13.18
C LYS A 187 -10.06 -19.93 -13.52
N GLY A 188 -10.18 -18.65 -13.18
CA GLY A 188 -9.12 -17.65 -13.42
C GLY A 188 -9.01 -17.12 -14.84
N GLN A 189 -9.79 -17.63 -15.80
CA GLN A 189 -9.82 -17.08 -17.16
C GLN A 189 -10.71 -15.85 -17.22
N LEU A 190 -10.11 -14.70 -17.51
CA LEU A 190 -10.75 -13.38 -17.60
C LEU A 190 -10.81 -12.99 -19.08
N CYS A 191 -11.96 -13.25 -19.71
CA CYS A 191 -12.09 -13.09 -21.17
C CYS A 191 -12.83 -11.80 -21.54
N GLN A 192 -12.37 -11.15 -22.60
CA GLN A 192 -13.08 -10.07 -23.29
C GLN A 192 -13.15 -10.38 -24.78
N TRP A 193 -14.30 -10.12 -25.40
CA TRP A 193 -14.39 -10.09 -26.85
C TRP A 193 -13.90 -8.75 -27.39
N SER A 194 -12.85 -8.76 -28.23
CA SER A 194 -12.35 -7.54 -28.85
C SER A 194 -12.93 -7.36 -30.24
N ILE A 195 -13.78 -6.35 -30.41
CA ILE A 195 -14.38 -5.98 -31.71
C ILE A 195 -13.29 -5.63 -32.73
N MET A 196 -12.25 -4.90 -32.32
CA MET A 196 -11.15 -4.47 -33.19
C MET A 196 -10.42 -5.65 -33.83
N TYR A 197 -10.23 -6.75 -33.08
CA TYR A 197 -9.47 -7.91 -33.55
C TYR A 197 -10.36 -9.12 -33.88
N GLN A 198 -11.68 -8.98 -33.70
CA GLN A 198 -12.67 -10.04 -33.87
C GLN A 198 -12.21 -11.36 -33.24
N GLN A 199 -11.79 -11.29 -31.97
CA GLN A 199 -11.35 -12.46 -31.23
C GLN A 199 -11.49 -12.28 -29.72
N CYS A 200 -11.61 -13.41 -29.05
CA CYS A 200 -11.53 -13.50 -27.61
C CYS A 200 -10.09 -13.27 -27.14
N ARG A 201 -9.92 -12.54 -26.04
CA ARG A 201 -8.63 -12.19 -25.46
C ARG A 201 -8.68 -12.26 -23.95
N ASP A 202 -7.54 -12.53 -23.34
CA ASP A 202 -7.37 -12.35 -21.91
C ASP A 202 -7.33 -10.87 -21.55
N ILE A 203 -7.86 -10.52 -20.40
CA ILE A 203 -7.77 -9.17 -19.83
C ILE A 203 -7.28 -9.21 -18.40
N LEU A 204 -6.69 -8.10 -17.97
CA LEU A 204 -6.30 -7.89 -16.58
C LEU A 204 -7.32 -6.98 -15.90
N VAL A 205 -7.89 -7.44 -14.79
CA VAL A 205 -8.73 -6.62 -13.91
C VAL A 205 -7.86 -6.12 -12.76
N LEU A 206 -7.47 -4.85 -12.83
CA LEU A 206 -6.69 -4.20 -11.78
C LEU A 206 -7.55 -4.02 -10.51
N PRO A 207 -6.94 -3.99 -9.31
CA PRO A 207 -7.64 -3.60 -8.08
C PRO A 207 -8.27 -2.20 -8.20
N ASN A 208 -9.31 -1.96 -7.41
CA ASN A 208 -10.04 -0.69 -7.31
C ASN A 208 -10.81 -0.25 -8.57
N LYS A 209 -11.11 -1.19 -9.48
CA LYS A 209 -12.02 -0.95 -10.61
C LYS A 209 -13.48 -1.01 -10.17
N LYS A 210 -14.32 -0.18 -10.80
CA LYS A 210 -15.77 -0.16 -10.57
C LYS A 210 -16.48 -1.09 -11.57
N CYS A 211 -17.70 -1.53 -11.25
CA CYS A 211 -18.49 -2.33 -12.20
C CYS A 211 -18.72 -1.58 -13.53
N SER A 212 -18.91 -0.25 -13.45
CA SER A 212 -19.11 0.64 -14.61
C SER A 212 -17.94 0.66 -15.58
N ASP A 213 -16.71 0.38 -15.12
CA ASP A 213 -15.52 0.36 -15.97
C ASP A 213 -15.60 -0.77 -17.01
N PHE A 214 -16.44 -1.79 -16.75
CA PHE A 214 -16.68 -2.94 -17.62
C PHE A 214 -18.09 -2.95 -18.22
N SER A 215 -18.82 -1.83 -18.17
CA SER A 215 -20.17 -1.70 -18.74
C SER A 215 -20.17 -1.51 -20.26
N SER A 216 -19.07 -1.01 -20.81
CA SER A 216 -18.89 -0.76 -22.26
C SER A 216 -18.16 -1.91 -22.99
N PHE A 217 -17.77 -2.95 -22.26
CA PHE A 217 -17.01 -4.07 -22.79
C PHE A 217 -17.79 -5.37 -22.62
N GLN A 218 -17.84 -6.17 -23.67
CA GLN A 218 -18.37 -7.53 -23.58
C GLN A 218 -17.32 -8.44 -22.97
N VAL A 219 -17.63 -8.97 -21.79
CA VAL A 219 -16.71 -9.77 -20.97
C VAL A 219 -17.39 -11.05 -20.49
N ASN A 220 -16.62 -12.04 -20.01
CA ASN A 220 -17.21 -13.22 -19.39
C ASN A 220 -17.57 -12.99 -17.92
N VAL A 221 -18.31 -13.94 -17.33
CA VAL A 221 -18.74 -13.92 -15.91
C VAL A 221 -17.58 -13.71 -14.94
N ASN A 222 -16.40 -14.28 -15.23
CA ASN A 222 -15.26 -14.25 -14.33
C ASN A 222 -14.64 -12.85 -14.23
N VAL A 223 -14.72 -12.04 -15.29
CA VAL A 223 -14.27 -10.64 -15.24
C VAL A 223 -15.04 -9.89 -14.17
N CYS A 224 -16.37 -9.94 -14.18
CA CYS A 224 -17.19 -9.26 -13.17
C CYS A 224 -16.91 -9.80 -11.76
N ALA A 225 -16.79 -11.12 -11.62
CA ALA A 225 -16.47 -11.75 -10.35
C ALA A 225 -15.07 -11.37 -9.80
N SER A 226 -14.12 -11.03 -10.68
CA SER A 226 -12.76 -10.64 -10.31
C SER A 226 -12.62 -9.18 -9.86
N ILE A 227 -13.65 -8.34 -10.07
CA ILE A 227 -13.62 -6.93 -9.69
C ILE A 227 -13.53 -6.83 -8.17
N THR A 228 -12.46 -6.22 -7.69
CA THR A 228 -12.23 -5.97 -6.26
C THR A 228 -12.01 -4.48 -6.04
N MET A 229 -12.72 -3.91 -5.06
CA MET A 229 -12.54 -2.54 -4.59
C MET A 229 -12.17 -2.51 -3.11
N GLU A 230 -11.25 -1.63 -2.72
CA GLU A 230 -10.97 -1.35 -1.31
C GLU A 230 -12.19 -0.72 -0.63
N ASN A 231 -12.91 0.15 -1.35
CA ASN A 231 -14.11 0.79 -0.84
C ASN A 231 -15.32 0.60 -1.78
N PRO A 232 -16.08 -0.50 -1.64
CA PRO A 232 -17.21 -0.79 -2.50
C PRO A 232 -18.41 0.15 -2.28
N ASN A 233 -18.45 0.87 -1.15
CA ASN A 233 -19.50 1.82 -0.79
C ASN A 233 -19.15 3.28 -1.14
N ASN A 234 -17.96 3.59 -1.67
CA ASN A 234 -17.44 4.96 -1.66
C ASN A 234 -18.26 5.91 -2.55
N ILE A 235 -19.18 6.61 -1.90
CA ILE A 235 -19.60 7.96 -2.23
C ILE A 235 -18.49 8.84 -1.65
N ILE A 236 -17.63 9.39 -2.51
CA ILE A 236 -16.53 10.27 -2.07
C ILE A 236 -17.15 11.46 -1.31
N PHE A 237 -16.94 11.52 0.00
CA PHE A 237 -17.39 12.62 0.84
C PHE A 237 -16.84 13.96 0.31
N GLY A 238 -17.74 14.88 -0.03
CA GLY A 238 -17.41 16.19 -0.62
C GLY A 238 -18.20 16.52 -1.89
N MET A 239 -18.83 15.53 -2.52
CA MET A 239 -19.84 15.76 -3.56
C MET A 239 -21.16 15.14 -3.12
N GLU A 240 -21.93 15.86 -2.30
CA GLU A 240 -23.28 15.50 -1.86
C GLU A 240 -24.34 15.47 -2.99
N GLN A 241 -23.95 15.52 -4.26
CA GLN A 241 -24.90 15.59 -5.35
C GLN A 241 -25.18 14.21 -5.96
N SER A 242 -26.15 13.54 -5.32
CA SER A 242 -27.40 13.14 -5.99
C SER A 242 -27.35 12.13 -7.15
N PHE A 243 -26.43 11.16 -7.17
CA PHE A 243 -26.71 9.91 -7.87
C PHE A 243 -27.16 8.85 -6.88
N GLU A 244 -28.47 8.77 -6.70
CA GLU A 244 -29.17 7.79 -5.87
C GLU A 244 -28.59 6.36 -6.04
N GLY A 245 -28.07 5.82 -4.95
CA GLY A 245 -28.20 4.40 -4.62
C GLY A 245 -27.25 3.40 -5.28
N GLN A 246 -26.37 3.79 -6.20
CA GLN A 246 -25.50 2.81 -6.86
C GLN A 246 -24.14 2.68 -6.15
N ASN A 247 -24.05 1.72 -5.24
CA ASN A 247 -22.79 1.33 -4.64
C ASN A 247 -21.86 0.69 -5.71
N PRO A 248 -20.80 1.38 -6.16
CA PRO A 248 -20.12 1.05 -7.41
C PRO A 248 -19.26 -0.21 -7.36
N GLY A 249 -19.03 -0.78 -6.17
CA GLY A 249 -18.19 -1.96 -5.99
C GLY A 249 -18.92 -3.28 -5.83
N TYR A 250 -20.25 -3.31 -5.89
CA TYR A 250 -21.03 -4.54 -5.84
C TYR A 250 -21.44 -4.92 -7.26
N CYS A 251 -20.69 -5.84 -7.88
CA CYS A 251 -20.89 -6.18 -9.29
C CYS A 251 -21.69 -7.47 -9.46
N GLU A 252 -22.46 -7.52 -10.54
CA GLU A 252 -23.05 -8.74 -11.12
C GLU A 252 -22.87 -8.75 -12.64
N TYR A 253 -22.90 -9.94 -13.22
CA TYR A 253 -22.83 -10.13 -14.66
C TYR A 253 -24.22 -10.06 -15.28
N ASP A 254 -24.42 -9.17 -16.24
CA ASP A 254 -25.64 -9.11 -17.04
C ASP A 254 -25.55 -10.15 -18.18
N ARG A 255 -26.18 -11.31 -17.99
CA ARG A 255 -26.16 -12.40 -18.99
C ARG A 255 -26.77 -12.00 -20.34
N THR A 256 -27.68 -11.03 -20.39
CA THR A 256 -28.31 -10.61 -21.65
C THR A 256 -27.39 -9.68 -22.42
N LYS A 257 -26.79 -8.71 -21.73
CA LYS A 257 -25.91 -7.70 -22.34
C LYS A 257 -24.45 -8.15 -22.43
N LYS A 258 -24.05 -9.19 -21.69
CA LYS A 258 -22.69 -9.71 -21.54
C LYS A 258 -21.71 -8.68 -20.98
N ILE A 259 -22.15 -7.87 -20.02
CA ILE A 259 -21.38 -6.79 -19.39
C ILE A 259 -21.45 -6.87 -17.87
N CYS A 260 -20.58 -6.16 -17.15
CA CYS A 260 -20.72 -6.00 -15.71
C CYS A 260 -21.67 -4.83 -15.39
N LYS A 261 -22.51 -5.01 -14.36
CA LYS A 261 -23.37 -3.96 -13.80
C LYS A 261 -23.38 -4.01 -12.28
N VAL A 262 -23.96 -2.99 -11.67
CA VAL A 262 -24.12 -2.94 -10.21
C VAL A 262 -25.25 -3.88 -9.78
N LYS A 263 -24.97 -4.74 -8.80
CA LYS A 263 -25.95 -5.61 -8.15
C LYS A 263 -26.79 -4.82 -7.16
N THR A 264 -28.11 -4.98 -7.23
CA THR A 264 -29.06 -4.26 -6.39
C THR A 264 -30.03 -5.15 -5.62
N LYS A 265 -30.15 -6.42 -6.00
CA LYS A 265 -31.10 -7.37 -5.41
C LYS A 265 -30.37 -8.39 -4.55
N ASP A 266 -31.02 -8.82 -3.47
CA ASP A 266 -30.58 -9.98 -2.69
C ASP A 266 -30.65 -11.26 -3.52
N CYS A 267 -29.82 -12.23 -3.18
CA CYS A 267 -29.81 -13.54 -3.82
C CYS A 267 -31.03 -14.37 -3.37
N THR A 268 -31.45 -15.30 -4.21
CA THR A 268 -32.54 -16.22 -3.90
C THR A 268 -32.08 -17.38 -3.02
N SER A 269 -30.87 -17.88 -3.23
CA SER A 269 -30.25 -18.85 -2.33
C SER A 269 -29.58 -18.14 -1.15
N GLU A 270 -29.33 -18.89 -0.08
CA GLU A 270 -28.74 -18.32 1.13
C GLU A 270 -27.31 -17.79 0.91
N CYS A 271 -26.58 -18.31 -0.07
CA CYS A 271 -25.19 -17.95 -0.32
C CYS A 271 -24.92 -17.55 -1.77
N CYS A 272 -25.93 -17.09 -2.53
CA CYS A 272 -25.77 -16.70 -3.94
C CYS A 272 -25.14 -17.81 -4.82
N THR A 273 -25.50 -19.07 -4.58
CA THR A 273 -24.95 -20.25 -5.27
C THR A 273 -25.77 -20.65 -6.50
N GLU A 274 -26.89 -19.99 -6.78
CA GLU A 274 -27.70 -20.23 -7.97
C GLU A 274 -26.95 -19.83 -9.26
N ASN A 275 -27.31 -20.45 -10.38
CA ASN A 275 -26.60 -20.26 -11.65
C ASN A 275 -26.68 -18.82 -12.17
N GLU A 276 -27.77 -18.13 -11.88
CA GLU A 276 -28.00 -16.72 -12.22
C GLU A 276 -26.99 -15.79 -11.53
N GLU A 277 -26.47 -16.19 -10.37
CA GLU A 277 -25.53 -15.42 -9.57
C GLU A 277 -24.06 -15.72 -9.90
N ILE A 278 -23.79 -16.62 -10.85
CA ILE A 278 -22.44 -16.79 -11.40
C ILE A 278 -22.03 -15.47 -12.10
N GLY A 279 -20.96 -14.86 -11.59
CA GLY A 279 -20.44 -13.58 -12.08
C GLY A 279 -20.63 -12.41 -11.13
N ILE A 280 -21.15 -12.64 -9.91
CA ILE A 280 -21.05 -11.65 -8.84
C ILE A 280 -19.66 -11.61 -8.24
N ASN A 281 -19.21 -10.43 -7.82
CA ASN A 281 -17.91 -10.29 -7.19
C ASN A 281 -17.93 -10.60 -5.69
N VAL A 282 -16.73 -10.61 -5.10
CA VAL A 282 -16.50 -10.87 -3.69
C VAL A 282 -17.36 -9.98 -2.77
N HIS A 283 -17.49 -8.70 -3.10
CA HIS A 283 -18.27 -7.74 -2.33
C HIS A 283 -19.78 -8.00 -2.40
N SER A 284 -20.28 -8.29 -3.61
CA SER A 284 -21.67 -8.71 -3.81
C SER A 284 -21.99 -9.97 -3.04
N CYS A 285 -21.09 -10.96 -3.11
CA CYS A 285 -21.21 -12.20 -2.35
C CYS A 285 -21.41 -11.93 -0.85
N SER A 286 -20.53 -11.10 -0.28
CA SER A 286 -20.56 -10.76 1.14
C SER A 286 -21.85 -10.03 1.57
N ARG A 287 -22.32 -9.10 0.73
CA ARG A 287 -23.45 -8.20 1.06
C ARG A 287 -24.82 -8.84 0.85
N PHE A 288 -25.01 -9.55 -0.25
CA PHE A 288 -26.32 -10.03 -0.71
C PHE A 288 -26.59 -11.49 -0.33
N SER A 289 -25.62 -12.19 0.28
CA SER A 289 -25.87 -13.48 0.94
C SER A 289 -26.73 -13.30 2.19
N SER A 290 -27.38 -14.40 2.60
CA SER A 290 -28.22 -14.49 3.79
C SER A 290 -27.50 -14.05 5.06
N LYS A 291 -28.27 -13.40 5.93
CA LYS A 291 -27.87 -12.95 7.26
C LYS A 291 -28.46 -13.84 8.36
N ASN A 292 -29.02 -14.99 8.01
CA ASN A 292 -29.56 -15.93 8.98
C ASN A 292 -28.43 -16.53 9.82
N PRO A 293 -28.61 -16.66 11.16
CA PRO A 293 -27.66 -17.39 12.00
C PRO A 293 -27.46 -18.83 11.50
N GLY A 294 -26.21 -19.31 11.53
CA GLY A 294 -25.86 -20.66 11.07
C GLY A 294 -25.60 -20.80 9.57
N VAL A 295 -25.85 -19.75 8.77
CA VAL A 295 -25.49 -19.71 7.35
C VAL A 295 -24.10 -19.08 7.19
N TYR A 296 -23.18 -19.85 6.63
CA TYR A 296 -21.79 -19.46 6.41
C TYR A 296 -21.50 -19.50 4.91
N CYS A 297 -21.29 -18.33 4.32
CA CYS A 297 -20.97 -18.20 2.90
C CYS A 297 -19.56 -17.66 2.74
N TYR A 298 -18.86 -18.12 1.71
CA TYR A 298 -17.55 -17.61 1.35
C TYR A 298 -17.36 -17.51 -0.16
N PHE A 299 -16.43 -16.65 -0.58
CA PHE A 299 -16.09 -16.39 -1.97
C PHE A 299 -14.70 -16.94 -2.30
N LYS A 300 -14.67 -17.93 -3.19
CA LYS A 300 -13.44 -18.59 -3.63
C LYS A 300 -13.55 -18.96 -5.10
N ASP A 301 -12.42 -18.92 -5.82
CA ASP A 301 -12.35 -19.27 -7.24
C ASP A 301 -13.39 -18.52 -8.10
N PHE A 302 -13.62 -17.24 -7.79
CA PHE A 302 -14.60 -16.38 -8.46
C PHE A 302 -16.06 -16.84 -8.32
N ARG A 303 -16.39 -17.56 -7.25
CA ARG A 303 -17.75 -18.06 -6.97
C ARG A 303 -18.09 -17.90 -5.49
N CYS A 304 -19.37 -17.63 -5.22
CA CYS A 304 -19.92 -17.80 -3.88
C CYS A 304 -20.17 -19.28 -3.60
N GLN A 305 -19.89 -19.69 -2.38
CA GLN A 305 -20.05 -21.06 -1.91
C GLN A 305 -20.65 -21.05 -0.51
N GLN A 306 -21.58 -21.97 -0.27
CA GLN A 306 -22.05 -22.26 1.08
C GLN A 306 -21.08 -23.23 1.74
N LEU A 307 -20.68 -22.92 2.97
CA LEU A 307 -19.93 -23.83 3.80
C LEU A 307 -20.88 -24.89 4.35
N THR A 308 -20.57 -26.16 4.10
CA THR A 308 -21.43 -27.29 4.46
C THR A 308 -20.78 -28.16 5.53
N ASN A 309 -21.58 -29.02 6.20
CA ASN A 309 -21.08 -30.02 7.15
C ASN A 309 -20.09 -31.03 6.53
N GLN A 310 -20.01 -31.13 5.19
CA GLN A 310 -19.00 -31.95 4.52
C GLN A 310 -17.61 -31.28 4.55
N ASN A 311 -17.56 -29.95 4.66
CA ASN A 311 -16.30 -29.20 4.68
C ASN A 311 -15.80 -29.00 6.12
N VAL A 312 -16.70 -28.62 7.01
CA VAL A 312 -16.44 -28.38 8.44
C VAL A 312 -17.76 -28.49 9.19
N ASP A 313 -17.72 -28.95 10.44
CA ASP A 313 -18.91 -28.97 11.31
C ASP A 313 -19.41 -27.53 11.56
N ILE A 314 -20.47 -27.15 10.84
CA ILE A 314 -21.04 -25.80 10.90
C ILE A 314 -21.91 -25.58 12.13
N SER A 315 -22.22 -26.64 12.89
CA SER A 315 -22.93 -26.52 14.18
C SER A 315 -22.04 -25.93 15.26
N ASN A 316 -20.72 -26.01 15.09
CA ASN A 316 -19.72 -25.45 16.00
C ASN A 316 -19.03 -24.21 15.38
N PRO A 317 -19.37 -22.98 15.82
CA PRO A 317 -18.77 -21.75 15.31
C PRO A 317 -17.24 -21.70 15.41
N ASN A 318 -16.62 -22.38 16.37
CA ASN A 318 -15.16 -22.42 16.51
C ASN A 318 -14.48 -23.24 15.41
N ASN A 319 -15.16 -24.28 14.90
CA ASN A 319 -14.66 -25.07 13.79
C ASN A 319 -14.71 -24.25 12.49
N VAL A 320 -15.83 -23.54 12.26
CA VAL A 320 -15.97 -22.59 11.14
C VAL A 320 -14.91 -21.49 11.22
N LYS A 321 -14.71 -20.92 12.41
CA LYS A 321 -13.66 -19.94 12.70
C LYS A 321 -12.29 -20.48 12.29
N SER A 322 -11.92 -21.67 12.76
CA SER A 322 -10.64 -22.30 12.46
C SER A 322 -10.46 -22.51 10.95
N TYR A 323 -11.50 -22.96 10.25
CA TYR A 323 -11.48 -23.14 8.79
C TYR A 323 -11.22 -21.82 8.04
N TYR A 324 -11.94 -20.75 8.36
CA TYR A 324 -11.73 -19.44 7.73
C TYR A 324 -10.34 -18.87 8.00
N ASN A 325 -9.80 -19.10 9.20
CA ASN A 325 -8.46 -18.68 9.55
C ASN A 325 -7.37 -19.47 8.83
N GLU A 326 -7.52 -20.80 8.73
CA GLU A 326 -6.60 -21.67 8.00
C GLU A 326 -6.54 -21.28 6.51
N LYS A 327 -7.69 -20.97 5.90
CA LYS A 327 -7.77 -20.52 4.49
C LYS A 327 -7.39 -19.06 4.28
N LYS A 328 -7.16 -18.30 5.35
CA LYS A 328 -6.86 -16.87 5.33
C LYS A 328 -7.87 -16.05 4.52
N PHE A 329 -9.17 -16.34 4.68
CA PHE A 329 -10.21 -15.52 4.05
C PHE A 329 -10.31 -14.16 4.71
N ASN A 330 -10.43 -13.11 3.90
CA ASN A 330 -10.70 -11.77 4.40
C ASN A 330 -12.21 -11.52 4.56
N CYS A 331 -12.59 -10.42 5.23
CA CYS A 331 -13.99 -10.07 5.48
C CYS A 331 -14.83 -9.98 4.20
N ALA A 332 -14.28 -9.44 3.11
CA ALA A 332 -15.01 -9.33 1.85
C ALA A 332 -15.29 -10.72 1.24
N GLN A 333 -14.46 -11.72 1.52
CA GLN A 333 -14.66 -13.09 1.05
C GLN A 333 -15.67 -13.89 1.85
N MET A 334 -16.34 -13.33 2.84
CA MET A 334 -17.33 -14.06 3.63
C MET A 334 -18.62 -13.26 3.74
N ASN A 335 -19.74 -13.91 4.02
CA ASN A 335 -20.96 -13.16 4.33
C ASN A 335 -20.73 -12.25 5.55
N LYS A 336 -21.43 -11.10 5.57
CA LYS A 336 -21.27 -10.06 6.60
C LYS A 336 -21.21 -10.57 8.04
N ASN A 337 -21.95 -11.63 8.35
CA ASN A 337 -22.03 -12.20 9.69
C ASN A 337 -20.82 -13.05 10.08
N SER A 338 -19.97 -13.48 9.15
CA SER A 338 -18.80 -14.32 9.42
C SER A 338 -17.51 -13.54 9.65
N CYS A 339 -17.50 -12.23 9.37
CA CYS A 339 -16.29 -11.40 9.49
C CYS A 339 -15.68 -11.40 10.91
N HIS A 340 -16.50 -11.56 11.95
CA HIS A 340 -16.04 -11.65 13.33
C HIS A 340 -15.19 -12.90 13.64
N MET A 341 -15.16 -13.87 12.73
CA MET A 341 -14.45 -15.13 12.89
C MET A 341 -12.97 -15.07 12.47
N ILE A 342 -12.46 -13.95 11.97
CA ILE A 342 -11.04 -13.83 11.58
C ILE A 342 -10.15 -13.50 12.78
N ASP A 343 -9.19 -14.36 13.07
CA ASP A 343 -8.18 -14.18 14.12
C ASP A 343 -6.78 -13.84 13.60
N TRP A 344 -6.48 -14.10 12.32
CA TRP A 344 -5.16 -13.81 11.77
C TRP A 344 -5.04 -12.31 11.41
N VAL A 345 -4.09 -11.62 12.03
CA VAL A 345 -3.88 -10.18 11.80
C VAL A 345 -2.40 -9.89 11.59
N ASN A 346 -2.00 -9.69 10.33
CA ASN A 346 -0.79 -8.93 9.99
C ASN A 346 -1.10 -7.68 9.13
N PHE A 347 -2.34 -7.49 8.64
CA PHE A 347 -2.66 -6.49 7.61
C PHE A 347 -3.97 -5.70 7.82
N LEU A 348 -4.45 -5.57 9.07
CA LEU A 348 -5.63 -4.73 9.34
C LEU A 348 -5.39 -3.22 9.12
N ASN A 349 -4.13 -2.77 8.96
CA ASN A 349 -3.81 -1.37 8.62
C ASN A 349 -4.52 -0.86 7.33
N LEU A 350 -4.83 -1.74 6.38
CA LEU A 350 -5.53 -1.35 5.13
C LEU A 350 -7.05 -1.24 5.29
N LEU A 351 -7.65 -1.96 6.25
CA LEU A 351 -9.11 -1.92 6.48
C LEU A 351 -9.53 -0.70 7.30
N LEU A 352 -8.65 -0.15 8.15
CA LEU A 352 -9.02 0.86 9.15
C LEU A 352 -8.83 2.32 8.76
N GLN A 353 -8.04 2.65 7.73
CA GLN A 353 -7.90 4.04 7.28
C GLN A 353 -9.25 4.69 6.87
N TRP A 354 -10.26 3.90 6.53
CA TRP A 354 -11.54 4.37 5.99
C TRP A 354 -12.72 4.25 6.95
N ILE A 355 -12.58 3.43 7.99
CA ILE A 355 -13.65 3.08 8.92
C ILE A 355 -13.92 4.19 9.96
N CYS A 356 -13.01 5.15 10.09
CA CYS A 356 -13.12 6.27 11.04
C CYS A 356 -14.38 7.13 10.87
N LEU A 357 -15.08 7.07 9.73
CA LEU A 357 -16.25 7.92 9.44
C LEU A 357 -17.61 7.38 9.93
N TYR A 358 -17.72 6.08 10.29
CA TYR A 358 -18.98 5.48 10.77
C TYR A 358 -18.80 4.70 12.08
N LEU A 359 -17.98 5.20 13.00
CA LEU A 359 -17.73 4.57 14.30
C LEU A 359 -19.02 4.28 15.10
N ILE A 360 -20.07 5.07 14.92
CA ILE A 360 -21.38 4.86 15.58
C ILE A 360 -22.03 3.55 15.14
N GLU A 361 -21.91 3.15 13.87
CA GLU A 361 -22.51 1.90 13.38
C GLU A 361 -21.91 0.68 14.09
N PHE A 362 -20.64 0.76 14.46
CA PHE A 362 -19.96 -0.33 15.16
C PHE A 362 -20.39 -0.50 16.61
N THR A 363 -20.99 0.54 17.17
CA THR A 363 -21.55 0.50 18.52
C THR A 363 -22.99 0.02 18.56
N LYS A 364 -23.63 -0.17 17.40
CA LYS A 364 -25.02 -0.66 17.35
C LYS A 364 -25.07 -2.14 17.74
N PRO A 365 -26.08 -2.57 18.52
CA PRO A 365 -26.27 -3.97 18.91
C PRO A 365 -26.36 -4.94 17.72
N SER A 366 -26.80 -4.47 16.56
CA SER A 366 -26.94 -5.29 15.34
C SER A 366 -25.63 -5.51 14.58
N SER A 367 -24.54 -4.83 14.95
CA SER A 367 -23.25 -4.93 14.28
C SER A 367 -22.42 -6.05 14.91
N ILE A 368 -22.20 -7.14 14.17
CA ILE A 368 -21.29 -8.21 14.61
C ILE A 368 -19.90 -7.90 14.05
N LEU A 369 -18.95 -7.63 14.93
CA LEU A 369 -17.58 -7.23 14.64
C LEU A 369 -16.57 -8.19 15.26
N ASN A 370 -15.42 -8.28 14.60
CA ASN A 370 -14.27 -8.94 15.18
C ASN A 370 -13.66 -8.07 16.30
N ILE A 371 -13.10 -8.70 17.33
CA ILE A 371 -12.40 -8.01 18.43
C ILE A 371 -11.32 -7.05 17.90
N TYR A 372 -10.50 -7.48 16.94
CA TYR A 372 -9.43 -6.68 16.35
C TYR A 372 -9.94 -5.47 15.57
N ALA A 373 -11.12 -5.57 14.95
CA ALA A 373 -11.74 -4.41 14.30
C ALA A 373 -12.10 -3.33 15.33
N CYS A 374 -12.48 -3.75 16.54
CA CYS A 374 -12.75 -2.83 17.63
C CYS A 374 -11.47 -2.25 18.25
N LEU A 375 -10.50 -3.12 18.53
CA LEU A 375 -9.23 -2.74 19.17
C LEU A 375 -8.38 -1.81 18.28
N ALA A 376 -8.54 -1.92 16.96
CA ALA A 376 -7.79 -1.09 16.03
C ALA A 376 -8.38 0.31 15.80
N ILE A 377 -9.57 0.61 16.34
CA ILE A 377 -10.16 1.96 16.26
C ILE A 377 -9.19 2.99 16.86
N GLU A 378 -8.65 3.88 16.05
CA GLU A 378 -7.93 5.07 16.50
C GLU A 378 -8.86 6.28 16.34
N ALA A 379 -9.34 6.82 17.46
CA ALA A 379 -10.27 7.94 17.45
C ALA A 379 -9.61 9.20 18.00
N VAL A 380 -9.84 10.32 17.33
CA VAL A 380 -9.37 11.65 17.76
C VAL A 380 -10.57 12.43 18.25
N ASN A 381 -10.44 13.06 19.43
CA ASN A 381 -11.47 13.95 19.93
C ASN A 381 -11.61 15.14 18.96
N SER A 382 -12.77 15.27 18.33
CA SER A 382 -13.09 16.34 17.39
C SER A 382 -14.49 16.88 17.66
N ILE A 383 -14.84 18.02 17.08
CA ILE A 383 -16.17 18.64 17.24
C ILE A 383 -17.30 17.64 16.90
N ASN A 384 -17.04 16.70 15.99
CA ASN A 384 -18.01 15.72 15.51
C ASN A 384 -17.91 14.34 16.22
N LEU A 385 -16.85 14.10 17.00
CA LEU A 385 -16.62 12.84 17.71
C LEU A 385 -16.01 13.13 19.08
N SER A 386 -16.87 13.19 20.10
CA SER A 386 -16.46 13.30 21.51
C SER A 386 -16.05 11.96 22.13
N GLN A 387 -16.15 10.87 21.37
CA GLN A 387 -16.07 9.50 21.84
C GLN A 387 -14.89 8.78 21.19
N LYS A 388 -13.92 8.35 22.02
CA LYS A 388 -12.70 7.69 21.55
C LYS A 388 -12.29 6.43 22.29
N TYR A 389 -12.98 6.09 23.38
CA TYR A 389 -12.68 4.92 24.20
C TYR A 389 -13.66 3.78 23.86
N PHE A 390 -13.17 2.76 23.16
CA PHE A 390 -13.97 1.64 22.70
C PHE A 390 -13.44 0.33 23.30
N GLU A 391 -14.30 -0.40 23.99
CA GLU A 391 -14.04 -1.79 24.43
C GLU A 391 -14.76 -2.78 23.52
N TYR A 392 -14.23 -3.99 23.42
CA TYR A 392 -14.96 -5.06 22.75
C TYR A 392 -15.95 -5.72 23.71
N ASN A 393 -17.23 -5.70 23.36
CA ASN A 393 -18.26 -6.45 24.06
C ASN A 393 -18.25 -7.90 23.60
N GLN A 394 -17.70 -8.79 24.43
CA GLN A 394 -17.56 -10.20 24.12
C GLN A 394 -18.90 -10.93 23.92
N GLU A 395 -19.97 -10.51 24.59
CA GLU A 395 -21.30 -11.11 24.49
C GLU A 395 -22.03 -10.65 23.23
N GLY A 396 -22.09 -9.34 23.01
CA GLY A 396 -22.74 -8.73 21.84
C GLY A 396 -21.93 -8.82 20.55
N LYS A 397 -20.66 -9.27 20.64
CA LYS A 397 -19.69 -9.30 19.53
C LYS A 397 -19.60 -7.96 18.80
N ASN A 398 -19.65 -6.85 19.53
CA ASN A 398 -19.68 -5.50 18.98
C ASN A 398 -18.72 -4.57 19.72
N CYS A 399 -18.50 -3.37 19.17
CA CYS A 399 -17.81 -2.35 19.94
C CYS A 399 -18.78 -1.73 20.93
N LYS A 400 -18.30 -1.47 22.14
CA LYS A 400 -19.04 -0.73 23.14
C LYS A 400 -18.24 0.48 23.52
N LEU A 401 -18.91 1.62 23.58
CA LEU A 401 -18.31 2.82 24.11
C LEU A 401 -18.11 2.68 25.62
N LEU A 402 -16.89 2.96 26.09
CA LEU A 402 -16.60 3.03 27.50
C LEU A 402 -17.06 4.39 28.05
N LEU A 403 -18.07 4.37 28.91
CA LEU A 403 -18.63 5.55 29.58
C LEU A 403 -17.96 5.74 30.95
N GLN A 404 -17.94 6.99 31.44
CA GLN A 404 -17.45 7.33 32.78
C GLN A 404 -18.38 6.78 33.89
N PRO A 405 -17.85 6.42 35.08
CA PRO A 405 -16.45 6.49 35.49
C PRO A 405 -15.60 5.39 34.85
N TYR A 406 -14.39 5.73 34.41
CA TYR A 406 -13.49 4.74 33.81
C TYR A 406 -12.93 3.75 34.84
N PRO A 407 -12.75 2.47 34.45
CA PRO A 407 -12.15 1.48 35.31
C PRO A 407 -10.67 1.79 35.56
N LEU A 408 -10.20 1.51 36.77
CA LEU A 408 -8.78 1.54 37.10
C LEU A 408 -8.16 0.18 36.75
N TYR A 409 -7.31 0.17 35.73
CA TYR A 409 -6.60 -1.03 35.30
C TYR A 409 -5.46 -1.36 36.26
N GLN A 410 -5.39 -2.62 36.70
CA GLN A 410 -4.30 -3.11 37.58
C GLN A 410 -3.07 -3.57 36.80
N THR A 411 -3.26 -4.00 35.55
CA THR A 411 -2.21 -4.41 34.62
C THR A 411 -2.50 -3.85 33.23
N CYS A 412 -1.47 -3.63 32.41
CA CYS A 412 -1.66 -3.17 31.03
C CYS A 412 -2.49 -4.20 30.23
N GLU A 413 -2.23 -5.49 30.43
CA GLU A 413 -2.84 -6.60 29.71
C GLU A 413 -4.33 -6.79 30.04
N SER A 414 -4.82 -6.20 31.14
CA SER A 414 -6.25 -6.19 31.48
C SER A 414 -7.09 -5.24 30.61
N VAL A 415 -6.44 -4.39 29.80
CA VAL A 415 -7.12 -3.49 28.86
C VAL A 415 -7.67 -4.29 27.68
N THR A 416 -9.00 -4.39 27.59
CA THR A 416 -9.74 -5.05 26.49
C THR A 416 -10.25 -4.05 25.43
N GLY A 417 -9.65 -2.87 25.40
CA GLY A 417 -10.06 -1.75 24.55
C GLY A 417 -9.00 -1.27 23.59
N ASN A 418 -9.39 -0.31 22.75
CA ASN A 418 -8.53 0.27 21.73
C ASN A 418 -7.31 1.04 22.30
N SER A 419 -6.43 1.49 21.41
CA SER A 419 -5.20 2.22 21.78
C SER A 419 -5.49 3.43 22.67
N ASN A 420 -6.56 4.19 22.40
CA ASN A 420 -6.96 5.33 23.24
C ASN A 420 -7.14 4.95 24.72
N ILE A 421 -7.80 3.81 25.01
CA ILE A 421 -7.95 3.30 26.39
C ILE A 421 -6.59 2.91 26.96
N CYS A 422 -5.80 2.13 26.21
CA CYS A 422 -4.47 1.71 26.66
C CYS A 422 -3.59 2.89 27.02
N LEU A 423 -3.56 3.93 26.19
CA LEU A 423 -2.63 5.05 26.34
C LEU A 423 -3.15 6.11 27.32
N GLY A 424 -4.46 6.38 27.31
CA GLY A 424 -5.07 7.44 28.11
C GLY A 424 -5.51 7.03 29.52
N LEU A 425 -5.90 5.76 29.73
CA LEU A 425 -6.57 5.31 30.97
C LEU A 425 -5.72 4.40 31.87
N THR A 426 -4.47 4.11 31.48
CA THR A 426 -3.54 3.30 32.29
C THR A 426 -2.50 4.16 33.03
N SER A 427 -2.90 5.34 33.52
CA SER A 427 -1.98 6.38 34.03
C SER A 427 -1.09 5.97 35.21
N ASN A 428 -1.39 4.86 35.90
CA ASN A 428 -0.61 4.40 37.05
C ASN A 428 0.47 3.36 36.68
N LEU A 429 0.43 2.83 35.46
CA LEU A 429 1.29 1.74 34.96
C LEU A 429 2.18 2.26 33.82
N TYR A 430 3.30 1.60 33.54
CA TYR A 430 4.06 1.86 32.30
C TYR A 430 3.56 0.92 31.21
N CYS A 431 2.72 1.43 30.32
CA CYS A 431 2.13 0.67 29.24
C CYS A 431 2.52 1.24 27.88
N LYS A 432 2.55 0.37 26.88
CA LYS A 432 2.57 0.75 25.47
C LYS A 432 1.54 -0.03 24.66
N TRP A 433 1.08 0.57 23.58
CA TRP A 433 0.25 -0.11 22.59
C TRP A 433 1.13 -0.93 21.65
N ASN A 434 0.95 -2.25 21.62
CA ASN A 434 1.58 -3.08 20.61
C ASN A 434 0.66 -3.14 19.39
N LYS A 435 1.02 -2.43 18.32
CA LYS A 435 0.23 -2.32 17.09
C LYS A 435 0.09 -3.65 16.35
N GLU A 436 1.10 -4.51 16.38
CA GLU A 436 1.08 -5.81 15.71
C GLU A 436 0.11 -6.77 16.41
N LEU A 437 0.12 -6.74 17.74
CA LEU A 437 -0.71 -7.61 18.58
C LEU A 437 -2.06 -6.99 18.93
N LEU A 438 -2.30 -5.73 18.54
CA LEU A 438 -3.46 -4.90 18.90
C LEU A 438 -3.83 -5.02 20.38
N LYS A 439 -2.83 -4.92 21.26
CA LYS A 439 -3.03 -5.05 22.71
C LYS A 439 -2.14 -4.10 23.48
N CYS A 440 -2.61 -3.76 24.68
CA CYS A 440 -1.82 -3.01 25.64
C CYS A 440 -0.82 -3.96 26.32
N VAL A 441 0.45 -3.56 26.38
CA VAL A 441 1.52 -4.37 26.99
C VAL A 441 2.31 -3.54 27.98
N THR A 442 2.79 -4.20 29.03
CA THR A 442 3.65 -3.57 30.04
C THR A 442 5.03 -3.24 29.46
N ILE A 443 5.55 -2.06 29.80
CA ILE A 443 6.94 -1.67 29.57
C ILE A 443 7.74 -2.08 30.82
N THR A 444 8.67 -3.01 30.65
CA THR A 444 9.54 -3.47 31.74
C THR A 444 10.49 -2.38 32.21
N GLU A 445 11.03 -2.50 33.42
CA GLU A 445 11.97 -1.52 33.99
C GLU A 445 13.20 -1.31 33.10
N ASP A 446 13.77 -2.38 32.55
CA ASP A 446 14.88 -2.29 31.59
C ASP A 446 14.49 -1.48 30.34
N GLN A 447 13.29 -1.72 29.80
CA GLN A 447 12.79 -0.99 28.62
C GLN A 447 12.49 0.48 28.91
N GLN A 448 12.19 0.85 30.16
CA GLN A 448 11.94 2.25 30.52
C GLN A 448 13.20 3.09 30.37
N GLN A 449 14.37 2.54 30.73
CA GLN A 449 15.65 3.22 30.57
C GLN A 449 16.03 3.42 29.09
N GLU A 450 15.46 2.61 28.20
CA GLU A 450 15.65 2.68 26.74
C GLU A 450 14.67 3.64 26.03
N ILE A 451 13.75 4.29 26.76
CA ILE A 451 12.80 5.25 26.17
C ILE A 451 13.53 6.56 25.83
N LEU A 452 14.22 6.60 24.70
CA LEU A 452 15.00 7.76 24.28
C LEU A 452 14.15 8.84 23.57
N THR A 453 12.99 8.47 23.02
CA THR A 453 12.16 9.33 22.17
C THR A 453 10.68 9.31 22.60
N CYS A 454 9.91 10.33 22.22
CA CYS A 454 8.46 10.35 22.39
C CYS A 454 7.79 9.45 21.35
N ASN A 455 7.34 8.27 21.77
CA ASN A 455 6.72 7.29 20.88
C ASN A 455 5.20 7.36 21.01
N GLU A 456 4.46 7.54 19.91
CA GLU A 456 3.00 7.70 19.91
C GLU A 456 2.23 6.55 20.58
N TYR A 457 2.86 5.38 20.73
CA TYR A 457 2.30 4.20 21.38
C TYR A 457 2.64 4.09 22.87
N GLN A 458 3.22 5.11 23.49
CA GLN A 458 3.47 5.15 24.93
C GLN A 458 2.28 5.75 25.67
N ASN A 459 1.89 5.12 26.77
CA ASN A 459 0.83 5.65 27.62
C ASN A 459 1.27 6.95 28.32
N ILE A 460 0.30 7.63 28.93
CA ILE A 460 0.51 8.92 29.58
C ILE A 460 1.64 8.88 30.61
N LYS A 461 1.76 7.84 31.43
CA LYS A 461 2.84 7.75 32.42
C LYS A 461 4.22 7.69 31.77
N SER A 462 4.40 6.75 30.85
CA SER A 462 5.68 6.54 30.16
C SER A 462 6.08 7.76 29.33
N CYS A 463 5.11 8.49 28.80
CA CYS A 463 5.33 9.74 28.08
C CYS A 463 5.84 10.87 28.98
N LEU A 464 5.19 11.08 30.12
CA LEU A 464 5.48 12.21 31.01
C LEU A 464 6.74 11.99 31.85
N GLU A 465 7.10 10.74 32.11
CA GLU A 465 8.29 10.38 32.87
C GLU A 465 9.53 10.11 31.98
N ASN A 466 9.43 10.37 30.67
CA ASN A 466 10.58 10.30 29.76
C ASN A 466 11.66 11.32 30.19
N GLN A 467 12.84 10.81 30.56
CA GLN A 467 13.95 11.63 31.07
C GLN A 467 14.83 12.22 29.96
N TYR A 468 14.78 11.65 28.76
CA TYR A 468 15.71 11.96 27.67
C TYR A 468 15.12 12.94 26.64
N SER A 469 13.82 12.85 26.38
CA SER A 469 13.13 13.66 25.37
C SER A 469 12.06 14.58 25.95
N ALA A 470 11.89 15.74 25.31
CA ALA A 470 10.79 16.66 25.58
C ALA A 470 9.49 16.13 24.97
N CYS A 471 8.68 15.46 25.79
CA CYS A 471 7.45 14.81 25.37
C CYS A 471 6.21 15.54 25.86
N GLN A 472 5.15 15.44 25.05
CA GLN A 472 3.80 15.88 25.37
C GLN A 472 2.84 14.72 25.15
N PHE A 473 1.99 14.44 26.13
CA PHE A 473 0.85 13.55 25.95
C PHE A 473 -0.36 14.38 25.48
N SER A 474 -0.74 14.23 24.21
CA SER A 474 -1.86 14.91 23.60
C SER A 474 -3.18 14.33 24.11
N LEU A 475 -3.94 15.11 24.89
CA LEU A 475 -5.25 14.68 25.42
C LEU A 475 -6.32 14.59 24.33
N ALA A 476 -6.12 15.23 23.18
CA ALA A 476 -7.05 15.09 22.04
C ALA A 476 -6.90 13.71 21.38
N GLN A 477 -5.66 13.23 21.24
CA GLN A 477 -5.33 12.01 20.48
C GLN A 477 -5.02 10.79 21.36
N ASP A 478 -4.79 10.96 22.66
CA ASP A 478 -4.20 9.97 23.58
C ASP A 478 -2.86 9.42 23.09
N LYS A 479 -2.02 10.28 22.51
CA LYS A 479 -0.72 9.90 21.95
C LYS A 479 0.41 10.70 22.59
N CYS A 480 1.54 10.04 22.79
CA CYS A 480 2.78 10.73 23.15
C CYS A 480 3.48 11.29 21.92
N ILE A 481 3.73 12.59 21.89
CA ILE A 481 4.35 13.29 20.75
C ILE A 481 5.51 14.15 21.26
N ASN A 482 6.39 14.55 20.34
CA ASN A 482 7.41 15.54 20.66
C ASN A 482 6.74 16.88 20.99
N ALA A 483 7.13 17.48 22.12
CA ALA A 483 6.59 18.75 22.55
C ALA A 483 7.22 19.92 21.76
N PRO A 484 6.43 20.87 21.24
CA PRO A 484 6.96 22.09 20.64
C PRO A 484 7.65 22.97 21.70
N LEU A 485 8.93 23.32 21.49
CA LEU A 485 9.75 24.04 22.48
C LEU A 485 9.66 25.58 22.39
N ASP A 486 9.24 26.12 21.24
CA ASP A 486 9.05 27.56 21.04
C ASP A 486 7.59 27.97 21.29
N GLN A 487 7.13 27.75 22.52
CA GLN A 487 5.75 28.04 22.95
C GLN A 487 5.74 28.76 24.31
N ASP A 488 4.62 29.42 24.62
CA ASP A 488 4.42 30.01 25.95
C ASP A 488 4.28 28.91 27.00
N CYS A 489 4.67 29.16 28.25
CA CYS A 489 4.59 28.13 29.30
C CYS A 489 3.15 27.56 29.41
N SER A 490 2.14 28.41 29.24
CA SER A 490 0.72 28.04 29.33
C SER A 490 0.15 27.30 28.10
N TYR A 491 0.90 27.16 27.00
CA TYR A 491 0.44 26.50 25.77
C TYR A 491 -0.08 25.07 26.03
N PHE A 492 0.56 24.37 26.95
CA PHE A 492 0.23 22.97 27.23
C PHE A 492 -1.07 22.80 28.01
N ASN A 493 -1.55 23.82 28.72
CA ASN A 493 -2.76 23.73 29.55
C ASN A 493 -4.01 23.31 28.76
N THR A 494 -4.07 23.63 27.47
CA THR A 494 -5.19 23.29 26.58
C THR A 494 -4.88 22.13 25.63
N THR A 495 -3.60 21.79 25.43
CA THR A 495 -3.17 20.85 24.39
C THR A 495 -2.73 19.49 24.95
N GLY A 496 -2.29 19.41 26.21
CA GLY A 496 -1.93 18.14 26.82
C GLY A 496 -1.21 18.23 28.16
N LYS A 497 -0.59 17.12 28.56
CA LYS A 497 0.36 17.09 29.68
C LYS A 497 1.77 16.96 29.13
N VAL A 498 2.77 17.39 29.86
CA VAL A 498 4.17 17.41 29.38
C VAL A 498 5.12 16.74 30.36
N SER A 499 6.24 16.23 29.85
CA SER A 499 7.33 15.75 30.69
C SER A 499 8.07 16.90 31.36
N ARG A 500 8.76 16.59 32.47
CA ARG A 500 9.67 17.54 33.15
C ARG A 500 10.69 18.15 32.18
N LYS A 501 11.23 17.31 31.28
CA LYS A 501 12.21 17.70 30.27
C LYS A 501 11.66 18.77 29.33
N THR A 502 10.40 18.69 28.94
CA THR A 502 9.75 19.68 28.08
C THR A 502 9.82 21.08 28.68
N CYS A 503 9.40 21.27 29.94
CA CYS A 503 9.42 22.61 30.55
C CYS A 503 10.84 23.15 30.67
N SER A 504 11.81 22.30 30.99
CA SER A 504 13.22 22.69 31.12
C SER A 504 13.82 23.21 29.79
N LEU A 505 13.30 22.74 28.65
CA LEU A 505 13.82 23.02 27.31
C LEU A 505 13.03 24.10 26.54
N ILE A 506 12.01 24.73 27.13
CA ILE A 506 11.29 25.82 26.45
C ILE A 506 12.24 26.99 26.17
N THR A 507 12.37 27.37 24.89
CA THR A 507 13.31 28.39 24.42
C THR A 507 12.67 29.76 24.16
N LYS A 508 11.33 29.84 24.17
CA LYS A 508 10.60 31.06 23.79
C LYS A 508 11.07 32.28 24.58
N SER A 509 11.27 33.38 23.86
CA SER A 509 11.85 34.59 24.45
C SER A 509 10.98 35.17 25.56
N GLY A 510 11.61 35.62 26.65
CA GLY A 510 10.94 36.21 27.81
C GLY A 510 10.17 35.23 28.72
N GLN A 511 10.05 33.95 28.34
CA GLN A 511 9.29 32.96 29.11
C GLN A 511 10.16 32.30 30.19
N ILE A 512 9.71 32.39 31.44
CA ILE A 512 10.31 31.68 32.57
C ILE A 512 9.33 30.57 32.97
N CYS A 513 9.67 29.33 32.66
CA CYS A 513 8.77 28.20 32.86
C CYS A 513 9.25 27.31 34.01
N GLU A 514 8.30 26.82 34.80
CA GLU A 514 8.49 25.83 35.87
C GLU A 514 7.56 24.64 35.61
N PHE A 515 8.06 23.44 35.86
CA PHE A 515 7.29 22.21 35.79
C PHE A 515 6.49 22.00 37.07
N GLN A 516 5.17 21.90 36.95
CA GLN A 516 4.27 21.63 38.07
C GLN A 516 3.13 20.70 37.63
N ASP A 517 2.93 19.59 38.35
CA ASP A 517 1.81 18.66 38.15
C ASP A 517 1.64 18.13 36.71
N ASN A 518 2.76 17.93 35.99
CA ASN A 518 2.80 17.57 34.56
C ASN A 518 2.37 18.69 33.59
N TYR A 519 2.46 19.95 34.01
CA TYR A 519 2.24 21.14 33.21
C TYR A 519 3.45 22.08 33.28
N CYS A 520 3.60 22.94 32.27
CA CYS A 520 4.50 24.09 32.38
C CYS A 520 3.69 25.30 32.84
N VAL A 521 4.16 25.97 33.89
CA VAL A 521 3.56 27.20 34.41
C VAL A 521 4.58 28.33 34.37
N VAL A 522 4.11 29.56 34.25
CA VAL A 522 4.99 30.74 34.35
C VAL A 522 5.46 30.88 35.78
N SER A 523 6.78 30.96 36.00
CA SER A 523 7.37 31.09 37.33
C SER A 523 7.89 32.49 37.61
N ASN A 524 7.48 33.03 38.77
CA ASN A 524 7.95 34.30 39.32
C ASN A 524 8.75 34.10 40.63
N LYS A 525 9.05 32.85 41.01
CA LYS A 525 9.69 32.54 42.29
C LYS A 525 11.17 32.93 42.22
N SER A 526 11.61 33.83 43.09
CA SER A 526 13.04 34.07 43.34
C SER A 526 13.49 33.20 44.50
N ILE A 527 14.58 32.45 44.33
CA ILE A 527 15.03 31.43 45.29
C ILE A 527 16.52 31.62 45.61
N GLU A 528 16.88 31.41 46.88
CA GLU A 528 18.26 31.39 47.36
C GLU A 528 18.87 30.01 47.09
N GLY A 529 19.49 29.83 45.92
CA GLY A 529 20.18 28.60 45.53
C GLY A 529 20.01 28.25 44.04
N CYS A 530 20.79 27.29 43.54
CA CYS A 530 20.79 26.90 42.12
C CYS A 530 20.02 25.61 41.80
N ASN A 531 19.63 24.84 42.81
CA ASN A 531 18.90 23.58 42.61
C ASN A 531 17.41 23.86 42.37
N LEU A 532 17.11 24.43 41.20
CA LEU A 532 15.76 24.65 40.74
C LEU A 532 15.31 23.46 39.91
N ASP A 533 14.50 22.60 40.53
CA ASP A 533 13.93 21.47 39.84
C ASP A 533 12.85 21.92 38.83
N GLY A 534 12.97 21.49 37.57
CA GLY A 534 11.94 21.66 36.55
C GLY A 534 11.82 23.07 35.98
N ILE A 535 12.79 23.95 36.25
CA ILE A 535 12.84 25.29 35.66
C ILE A 535 13.58 25.30 34.33
N ASN A 536 13.24 26.21 33.42
CA ASN A 536 13.98 26.40 32.18
C ASN A 536 15.27 27.22 32.36
N LYS A 537 16.15 27.19 31.35
CA LYS A 537 17.43 27.92 31.32
C LYS A 537 17.31 29.38 31.76
N ARG A 538 16.27 30.06 31.30
CA ARG A 538 16.00 31.48 31.64
C ARG A 538 15.67 31.65 33.12
N GLY A 539 14.84 30.78 33.67
CA GLY A 539 14.55 30.77 35.09
C GLY A 539 15.78 30.44 35.94
N CYS A 540 16.64 29.52 35.48
CA CYS A 540 17.92 29.25 36.15
C CYS A 540 18.74 30.53 36.33
N PHE A 541 18.89 31.36 35.29
CA PHE A 541 19.68 32.60 35.42
C PHE A 541 18.95 33.75 36.11
N LYS A 542 17.64 33.89 35.91
CA LYS A 542 16.89 35.04 36.42
C LYS A 542 16.38 34.87 37.85
N ASN A 543 16.03 33.64 38.25
CA ASN A 543 15.34 33.39 39.51
C ASN A 543 16.29 33.00 40.65
N THR A 544 17.55 32.67 40.36
CA THR A 544 18.55 32.30 41.37
C THR A 544 19.43 33.47 41.75
N LYS A 545 19.79 33.58 43.04
CA LYS A 545 20.74 34.59 43.54
C LYS A 545 22.19 34.08 43.70
N GLY A 546 22.50 32.86 43.28
CA GLY A 546 23.80 32.20 43.44
C GLY A 546 24.60 32.05 42.14
N ASN A 547 25.80 31.45 42.22
CA ASN A 547 26.65 31.12 41.06
C ASN A 547 26.11 29.89 40.30
N CYS A 548 24.95 30.09 39.67
CA CYS A 548 24.20 29.02 39.05
C CYS A 548 24.56 28.84 37.58
N ARG A 549 24.60 27.58 37.15
CA ARG A 549 24.88 27.20 35.76
C ARG A 549 23.77 26.31 35.23
N TRP A 550 23.63 26.34 33.92
CA TRP A 550 22.71 25.51 33.19
C TRP A 550 23.47 24.42 32.44
N ASP A 551 23.02 23.17 32.58
CA ASP A 551 23.46 22.07 31.74
C ASP A 551 22.42 21.83 30.63
N ASP A 552 22.80 22.13 29.38
CA ASP A 552 21.93 21.96 28.22
C ASP A 552 21.60 20.46 27.96
N VAL A 553 22.44 19.52 28.43
CA VAL A 553 22.22 18.08 28.25
C VAL A 553 21.21 17.56 29.27
N SER A 554 21.44 17.78 30.57
CA SER A 554 20.49 17.33 31.60
C SER A 554 19.25 18.21 31.73
N GLY A 555 19.30 19.46 31.26
CA GLY A 555 18.23 20.44 31.44
C GLY A 555 18.05 20.84 32.90
N GLN A 556 19.16 20.93 33.64
CA GLN A 556 19.16 21.24 35.07
C GLN A 556 19.98 22.49 35.38
N CYS A 557 19.48 23.24 36.36
CA CYS A 557 20.21 24.32 37.01
C CYS A 557 21.03 23.71 38.15
N TYR A 558 22.33 24.01 38.22
CA TYR A 558 23.22 23.49 39.26
C TYR A 558 24.14 24.57 39.81
N GLU A 559 24.58 24.42 41.05
CA GLU A 559 25.51 25.33 41.70
C GLU A 559 26.95 24.98 41.32
N ASN A 560 27.68 25.94 40.76
CA ASN A 560 29.08 25.72 40.45
C ASN A 560 29.92 25.90 41.72
N LYS A 561 30.60 24.83 42.17
CA LYS A 561 31.43 24.84 43.39
C LYS A 561 32.70 25.69 43.27
N THR A 562 33.08 26.06 42.05
CA THR A 562 34.19 26.98 41.76
C THR A 562 33.61 28.33 41.34
N VAL A 563 33.96 29.39 42.08
CA VAL A 563 33.73 30.79 41.67
C VAL A 563 34.53 31.00 40.39
N LEU A 564 33.85 30.95 39.25
CA LEU A 564 34.42 31.25 37.95
C LEU A 564 33.70 32.50 37.46
N GLN A 565 34.45 33.58 37.31
CA GLN A 565 33.97 34.87 36.81
C GLN A 565 33.30 34.68 35.45
N GLU A 566 32.09 35.23 35.30
CA GLU A 566 31.04 34.84 34.34
C GLU A 566 31.39 35.00 32.85
N LEU A 567 32.55 35.55 32.51
CA LEU A 567 32.93 35.90 31.13
C LEU A 567 34.17 35.18 30.58
N GLU A 568 34.86 34.36 31.39
CA GLU A 568 36.18 33.82 31.02
C GLU A 568 36.16 32.55 30.15
N LEU A 569 35.02 31.91 29.91
CA LEU A 569 34.99 30.50 29.44
C LEU A 569 34.55 30.26 27.99
N THR A 570 34.10 31.25 27.25
CA THR A 570 33.93 31.09 25.80
C THR A 570 35.26 31.42 25.12
N LYS A 571 35.87 30.43 24.47
CA LYS A 571 37.03 30.68 23.60
C LYS A 571 36.66 31.54 22.37
N GLN A 572 35.38 31.84 22.16
CA GLN A 572 34.87 32.66 21.06
C GLN A 572 34.47 34.05 21.55
N PRO A 573 34.68 35.10 20.74
CA PRO A 573 34.23 36.45 21.05
C PRO A 573 32.71 36.47 21.23
N CYS A 574 32.24 36.95 22.37
CA CYS A 574 30.82 36.97 22.68
C CYS A 574 30.43 38.16 23.55
N MET A 575 29.15 38.49 23.49
CA MET A 575 28.49 39.58 24.18
C MET A 575 27.39 39.01 25.07
N TRP A 576 27.30 39.44 26.32
CA TRP A 576 26.20 39.03 27.18
C TRP A 576 24.89 39.68 26.73
N ASN A 577 23.87 38.86 26.45
CA ASN A 577 22.54 39.34 26.08
C ASN A 577 21.58 39.13 27.27
N ASP A 578 21.17 40.22 27.91
CA ASP A 578 20.26 40.18 29.07
C ASP A 578 18.86 39.65 28.74
N ASP A 579 18.40 39.81 27.49
CA ASP A 579 17.10 39.28 27.07
C ASP A 579 17.17 37.77 26.86
N GLN A 580 18.33 37.22 26.53
CA GLN A 580 18.54 35.79 26.27
C GLN A 580 19.23 35.06 27.44
N TYR A 581 19.78 35.79 28.41
CA TYR A 581 20.59 35.27 29.52
C TYR A 581 21.69 34.30 29.04
N GLN A 582 22.37 34.66 27.95
CA GLN A 582 23.47 33.88 27.40
C GLN A 582 24.47 34.80 26.69
N CYS A 583 25.70 34.30 26.53
CA CYS A 583 26.66 34.95 25.66
C CYS A 583 26.30 34.67 24.20
N VAL A 584 25.96 35.71 23.44
CA VAL A 584 25.71 35.62 22.01
C VAL A 584 26.99 35.93 21.24
N TYR A 585 27.19 35.28 20.11
CA TYR A 585 28.39 35.46 19.29
C TYR A 585 28.58 36.93 18.90
N PHE A 586 29.79 37.46 19.10
CA PHE A 586 30.14 38.85 18.79
C PHE A 586 30.92 38.93 17.49
N ASN A 587 30.31 39.56 16.48
CA ASN A 587 30.98 39.92 15.24
C ASN A 587 31.77 41.22 15.42
N GLN A 588 32.78 41.45 14.57
CA GLN A 588 33.51 42.71 14.50
C GLN A 588 32.55 43.90 14.33
N MET A 589 32.70 44.93 15.15
CA MET A 589 31.84 46.13 15.15
C MET A 589 32.66 47.40 15.33
N THR A 590 32.14 48.51 14.83
CA THR A 590 32.73 49.84 15.06
C THR A 590 32.49 50.33 16.49
N LYS A 591 33.29 51.32 16.92
CA LYS A 591 33.13 52.03 18.20
C LYS A 591 31.67 52.44 18.49
N ASP A 592 30.99 53.02 17.50
CA ASP A 592 29.65 53.56 17.72
C ASP A 592 28.61 52.44 17.83
N GLN A 593 28.78 51.37 17.04
CA GLN A 593 27.89 50.21 17.03
C GLN A 593 27.99 49.38 18.33
N TYR A 594 29.18 49.17 18.89
CA TYR A 594 29.32 48.31 20.07
C TYR A 594 28.73 48.95 21.34
N LEU A 595 28.76 50.27 21.48
CA LEU A 595 28.13 50.97 22.61
C LEU A 595 26.61 51.00 22.50
N GLU A 596 26.08 51.09 21.28
CA GLU A 596 24.64 51.10 21.03
C GLU A 596 24.02 49.71 21.27
N GLN A 597 24.70 48.63 20.89
CA GLN A 597 24.17 47.26 21.01
C GLN A 597 24.28 46.66 22.42
N ASN A 598 25.24 47.08 23.24
CA ASN A 598 25.35 46.63 24.63
C ASN A 598 25.71 47.79 25.56
N PRO A 599 24.72 48.56 26.03
CA PRO A 599 24.97 49.72 26.89
C PRO A 599 25.68 49.38 28.21
N LYS A 600 25.61 48.11 28.66
CA LYS A 600 26.25 47.64 29.89
C LYS A 600 27.71 47.24 29.71
N ASN A 601 28.20 47.18 28.47
CA ASN A 601 29.57 46.84 28.09
C ASN A 601 30.03 45.45 28.57
N GLN A 602 29.10 44.49 28.64
CA GLN A 602 29.38 43.13 29.11
C GLN A 602 29.86 42.24 27.96
N TYR A 603 31.16 42.26 27.72
CA TYR A 603 31.84 41.54 26.65
C TYR A 603 32.95 40.67 27.23
N ASN A 604 33.23 39.54 26.61
CA ASN A 604 34.41 38.77 27.01
C ASN A 604 35.69 39.39 26.44
N GLN A 605 36.83 38.97 26.97
CA GLN A 605 38.15 39.44 26.57
C GLN A 605 38.37 39.41 25.06
N TRP A 606 37.92 38.32 24.41
CA TRP A 606 38.03 38.14 22.96
C TRP A 606 37.20 39.14 22.17
N ALA A 607 35.97 39.44 22.60
CA ALA A 607 35.12 40.42 21.93
C ALA A 607 35.75 41.83 21.93
N CYS A 608 36.46 42.20 22.99
CA CYS A 608 37.15 43.51 23.04
C CYS A 608 38.23 43.66 21.96
N THR A 609 38.86 42.56 21.54
CA THR A 609 39.87 42.59 20.46
C THR A 609 39.27 42.83 19.07
N LEU A 610 37.97 42.59 18.90
CA LEU A 610 37.24 42.74 17.63
C LEU A 610 36.57 44.11 17.45
N ILE A 611 36.70 45.02 18.41
CA ILE A 611 36.19 46.39 18.25
C ILE A 611 37.12 47.14 17.29
N VAL A 612 36.57 47.86 16.30
CA VAL A 612 37.37 48.65 15.35
C VAL A 612 37.04 50.14 15.39
N GLY A 613 38.01 50.96 14.98
CA GLY A 613 37.89 52.43 14.91
C GLY A 613 38.42 53.19 16.13
N ALA A 614 38.75 52.51 17.24
CA ALA A 614 39.47 53.07 18.37
C ALA A 614 40.21 51.98 19.15
N GLY A 615 41.12 52.35 20.05
CA GLY A 615 41.92 51.39 20.82
C GLY A 615 41.18 50.87 22.04
N TYR A 616 41.10 49.54 22.19
CA TYR A 616 40.42 48.90 23.32
C TYR A 616 41.28 47.80 23.96
N THR A 617 41.09 47.60 25.26
CA THR A 617 41.58 46.46 26.04
C THR A 617 40.46 45.85 26.84
N PHE A 618 40.61 44.60 27.28
CA PHE A 618 39.74 44.05 28.31
C PHE A 618 40.22 44.50 29.69
N ASP A 619 39.31 45.05 30.49
CA ASP A 619 39.51 45.31 31.91
C ASP A 619 39.07 44.06 32.67
N ALA A 620 40.05 43.29 33.16
CA ALA A 620 39.80 42.04 33.86
C ALA A 620 39.08 42.23 35.21
N ASP A 621 39.29 43.37 35.88
CA ASP A 621 38.70 43.64 37.19
C ASP A 621 37.22 44.02 37.06
N ASN A 622 36.89 44.78 36.02
CA ASN A 622 35.52 45.25 35.78
C ASN A 622 34.75 44.41 34.74
N HIS A 623 35.40 43.42 34.13
CA HIS A 623 34.89 42.57 33.04
C HIS A 623 34.24 43.35 31.89
N LYS A 624 34.93 44.40 31.42
CA LYS A 624 34.42 45.37 30.43
C LYS A 624 35.48 45.70 29.39
N CYS A 625 35.06 46.03 28.17
CA CYS A 625 35.98 46.62 27.19
C CYS A 625 36.29 48.07 27.59
N LYS A 626 37.55 48.35 27.92
CA LYS A 626 38.03 49.68 28.30
C LYS A 626 38.68 50.37 27.11
N LEU A 627 38.24 51.59 26.83
CA LEU A 627 38.85 52.44 25.81
C LEU A 627 40.24 52.88 26.28
N LEU A 628 41.23 52.79 25.40
CA LEU A 628 42.59 53.25 25.63
C LEU A 628 42.73 54.71 25.22
N ASP A 629 43.41 55.50 26.05
CA ASP A 629 43.65 56.92 25.82
C ASP A 629 44.77 57.10 24.78
N ASN A 630 44.50 57.92 23.75
CA ASN A 630 45.44 58.21 22.66
C ASN A 630 46.66 59.05 23.10
N THR A 631 46.68 59.55 24.33
CA THR A 631 47.80 60.35 24.88
C THR A 631 48.87 59.52 25.58
N GLN A 632 48.62 58.22 25.82
CA GLN A 632 49.56 57.32 26.48
C GLN A 632 50.23 56.39 25.45
N ASN A 633 51.55 56.28 25.51
CA ASN A 633 52.30 55.28 24.74
C ASN A 633 52.33 53.97 25.54
N PHE A 634 51.63 52.94 25.04
CA PHE A 634 51.60 51.61 25.64
C PHE A 634 52.74 50.74 25.07
N GLY A 635 53.34 49.89 25.90
CA GLY A 635 54.24 48.83 25.46
C GLY A 635 53.49 47.68 24.80
N CYS A 636 54.16 46.91 23.95
CA CYS A 636 53.53 45.86 23.14
C CYS A 636 52.84 44.77 23.97
N SER A 637 53.33 44.51 25.19
CA SER A 637 52.91 43.40 26.04
C SER A 637 52.14 43.83 27.29
N ASP A 638 51.89 45.14 27.45
CA ASP A 638 51.39 45.68 28.72
C ASP A 638 49.93 45.25 28.98
N ILE A 639 49.16 45.06 27.91
CA ILE A 639 47.74 44.70 27.93
C ILE A 639 47.34 44.01 26.62
N GLN A 640 46.33 43.14 26.66
CA GLN A 640 45.74 42.58 25.44
C GLN A 640 44.85 43.62 24.77
N MET A 641 45.33 44.15 23.66
CA MET A 641 44.71 45.25 22.94
C MET A 641 44.25 44.86 21.54
N ASN A 642 43.22 45.54 21.02
CA ASN A 642 42.74 45.31 19.66
C ASN A 642 43.74 45.77 18.58
N ASN A 643 43.49 45.38 17.33
CA ASN A 643 44.37 45.70 16.19
C ASN A 643 44.69 47.21 16.08
N TYR A 644 43.66 48.04 16.25
CA TYR A 644 43.83 49.50 16.20
C TYR A 644 44.80 49.99 17.29
N ALA A 645 44.61 49.58 18.54
CA ALA A 645 45.50 49.96 19.63
C ALA A 645 46.93 49.48 19.38
N CYS A 646 47.09 48.22 18.95
CA CYS A 646 48.41 47.64 18.69
C CYS A 646 49.18 48.42 17.62
N GLN A 647 48.53 48.80 16.52
CA GLN A 647 49.19 49.49 15.42
C GLN A 647 49.41 50.99 15.67
N PHE A 648 48.49 51.65 16.37
CA PHE A 648 48.46 53.12 16.43
C PHE A 648 48.84 53.70 17.80
N LEU A 649 48.65 52.96 18.90
CA LEU A 649 48.90 53.44 20.27
C LEU A 649 50.21 52.94 20.87
N THR A 650 50.95 52.11 20.12
CA THR A 650 52.30 51.64 20.49
C THR A 650 53.39 52.36 19.68
N LYS A 651 53.09 53.49 19.03
CA LYS A 651 54.02 54.23 18.17
C LYS A 651 55.31 54.58 18.90
N GLY A 652 56.42 54.06 18.39
CA GLY A 652 57.76 54.19 18.99
C GLY A 652 58.26 52.90 19.65
N SER A 653 57.41 51.89 19.80
CA SER A 653 57.77 50.52 20.18
C SER A 653 57.75 49.63 18.92
N ASN A 654 58.68 48.67 18.82
CA ASN A 654 58.67 47.70 17.71
C ASN A 654 57.58 46.64 17.96
N CYS A 655 56.31 47.01 17.81
CA CYS A 655 55.19 46.08 17.98
C CYS A 655 54.63 45.60 16.64
N TYR A 656 54.08 44.38 16.59
CA TYR A 656 53.28 43.90 15.47
C TYR A 656 52.03 43.18 15.98
N PHE A 657 50.95 43.23 15.19
CA PHE A 657 49.72 42.53 15.51
C PHE A 657 49.70 41.18 14.78
N ASP A 658 49.82 40.08 15.53
CA ASP A 658 49.72 38.74 14.95
C ASP A 658 48.26 38.32 14.89
N GLN A 659 47.72 38.18 13.67
CA GLN A 659 46.37 37.68 13.45
C GLN A 659 46.30 36.14 13.47
N ASN A 660 47.45 35.46 13.48
CA ASN A 660 47.58 34.04 13.22
C ASN A 660 48.19 33.23 14.37
N GLU A 661 48.47 33.86 15.52
CA GLU A 661 49.12 33.16 16.61
C GLU A 661 48.19 32.11 17.23
N LYS A 662 48.71 30.89 17.38
CA LYS A 662 48.09 29.81 18.17
C LYS A 662 48.83 29.78 19.50
N THR A 663 48.14 30.00 20.62
CA THR A 663 48.80 29.84 21.93
C THR A 663 49.28 28.40 22.09
N LEU A 664 50.59 28.21 22.15
CA LEU A 664 51.21 26.98 22.63
C LEU A 664 51.12 26.98 24.15
N GLN A 665 50.19 26.23 24.74
CA GLN A 665 50.36 25.73 26.10
C GLN A 665 49.59 24.43 26.39
N ASN A 666 50.40 23.39 26.59
CA ASN A 666 50.20 22.18 27.40
C ASN A 666 49.01 22.17 28.37
N VAL A 667 47.88 21.61 27.96
CA VAL A 667 46.96 20.88 28.86
C VAL A 667 46.43 19.67 28.09
N LYS A 668 46.74 18.45 28.56
CA LYS A 668 46.11 17.22 28.08
C LYS A 668 44.67 17.18 28.58
N PHE A 669 43.72 17.52 27.71
CA PHE A 669 42.37 16.97 27.77
C PHE A 669 41.95 16.56 26.36
N SER A 670 41.68 15.27 26.19
CA SER A 670 41.06 14.70 25.01
C SER A 670 39.56 14.98 25.06
N ILE A 671 39.00 15.56 23.99
CA ILE A 671 37.74 15.19 23.30
C ILE A 671 37.26 16.38 22.43
N TRP A 672 37.12 16.08 21.14
CA TRP A 672 36.41 16.75 20.03
C TRP A 672 37.01 17.97 19.34
N GLU A 673 37.29 17.74 18.05
CA GLU A 673 37.62 18.73 17.01
C GLU A 673 36.37 19.54 16.63
N SER A 674 36.46 20.87 16.71
CA SER A 674 35.91 21.79 15.70
C SER A 674 36.30 23.23 16.02
N ASN A 675 36.74 23.93 14.96
CA ASN A 675 37.11 25.34 14.89
C ASN A 675 38.36 25.77 15.68
N ASN A 676 39.50 25.63 14.98
CA ASN A 676 40.76 26.31 15.27
C ASN A 676 40.52 27.81 15.45
N LEU A 677 40.66 28.29 16.69
CA LEU A 677 40.57 29.70 17.02
C LEU A 677 41.92 30.38 16.81
N LEU A 678 41.92 31.40 15.96
CA LEU A 678 43.03 32.33 15.75
C LEU A 678 43.01 33.32 16.90
N ILE A 679 44.09 33.39 17.67
CA ILE A 679 44.22 34.32 18.79
C ILE A 679 44.96 35.54 18.26
N GLN A 680 44.43 36.74 18.50
CA GLN A 680 45.00 37.99 18.03
C GLN A 680 45.73 38.70 19.18
N ILE A 681 47.07 38.78 19.12
CA ILE A 681 47.89 39.39 20.18
C ILE A 681 48.86 40.42 19.58
N CYS A 682 49.05 41.51 20.30
CA CYS A 682 50.11 42.48 20.02
C CYS A 682 51.43 41.97 20.60
N HIS A 683 52.45 41.81 19.76
CA HIS A 683 53.77 41.33 20.16
C HIS A 683 54.83 42.38 20.01
N LYS A 684 55.90 42.25 20.81
CA LYS A 684 57.14 42.97 20.59
C LYS A 684 58.01 42.16 19.62
N TYR A 685 58.60 42.82 18.62
CA TYR A 685 59.64 42.26 17.76
C TYR A 685 60.84 41.75 18.54
#